data_AF-A0A367LFC3-F1
#
_entry.id   AF-A0A367LFC3-F1
#
_cell.length_a   1.000
_cell.length_b   1.000
_cell.length_c   1.000
_cell.angle_alpha   90.00
_cell.angle_beta   90.00
_cell.angle_gamma   90.00
#
_symmetry.space_group_name_H-M   'P 1'
#
loop_
_entity.id
_entity.type
_entity.pdbx_description
1 polymer ?
#
loop_
_entity_poly.entity_id
_entity_poly.type
_entity_poly.pdbx_seq_one_letter_code
_entity_poly.pdbx_strand_id
1 'polypeptide(L)'
;MKQSRLGPPPSSLRTSSIYTNCQVYAPRRAIPSSPSPSGERNSSLTCARFPPPEACAAGEAKRSSMHPFSILTLGIFVAGYITARWDLVTRLYELAIFAAENGVVAQDVEFHLRLGSFFRGGPHNPCRIYDVCGHASMHVLGVSNAPHSDTADPSWVRATTKPPLKQPTIECAKASSVQVILYDRPKPRRMQYISLEPIALALSDKTSRLEDANPDDEIEQQELKAKETKRKLVEKLKLHTITRRVPSARDRALPKIVNQVNWSWELEQTLQKNVGRLGPRPRRSLSVSERVVESATTMRNYVLRWLWALFTTYLFPVIWRCFCLVLFGHRMVAEVLLLALEFRAKPGGAALKDISATAQQIEIRLQQFCYWPMQYSTLRQRKMNWASVTTSHPDYIRFYNSLWLVANDVIIGMALGSYIIEHADWMASRMGDILRTYAVEALRRSISWLMGWPAGLKLNGELAAFLGDLFLWVIHYWSSKPYSLLKRVANSADGDGLGAGCIEALEPMLPRLVWFIGFSSFAGASMPIAVFSDLLSALTMHIYSFYLASARIYHWQLTILQSLFHLFRGKKHNVLRNRIDSCDYDLDQLLVGTIFFTLLSFLLPTVVVFYLNFAVARMIIISIKAGFDTLLSCLNHFPLFALMLRVKDPRRLPGGIRFELRDGPEQKASDSNEPPTSVIYLKSIPLSMGAMFNQYFQMAHRIRKHYLSPGVLLRLLTGQFVPPINRKNLYSLQYSMLPAKRATAWEMWRALNMEPQKKKSFQLPLIPHFQENVAVLEDQIDQLESVSAVAGERQEAIDHVLAGIAQVQIQVSDAADYTPSYERRQYAEVCDARLKFYFEQIVKSLHDKLNETVTRVTPKSRFQFKRSVDDTAHVDMGAPENDPRLNPGSLSRNSQPMTFENAVEEADDTIGHLPSSPTGRDYNQELSQPGVPGIRKPSFSTAKNIGISHQMGLHVILPSSAARATASGSLTNLHSCIVDMSVPTVQGRPFPGLSLKSIRNSLIVTGRVSGPVHITDVTDSILVVVARQVRIHDSSNVDVYLHCSSHPIIEDCSGMRFAPLPQCYMTEVESTTDNQWDQVDDFKWLKAGHSPNWTTLSEAQALGDEVWTKVVPGMPGASVEETLNKVGLPRR
;
A
#
# COMPACT_ATOMS: atom_id res chain seq x y z
N MET A 1 -9.40 -43.13 33.22
CA MET A 1 -9.50 -44.51 33.77
C MET A 1 -10.25 -45.38 32.75
N LYS A 2 -9.97 -46.69 32.71
CA LYS A 2 -10.52 -47.71 31.77
C LYS A 2 -10.14 -47.58 30.28
N GLN A 3 -9.99 -48.72 29.62
CA GLN A 3 -9.54 -48.94 28.23
C GLN A 3 -10.36 -50.09 27.60
N SER A 4 -10.67 -50.01 26.30
CA SER A 4 -10.81 -51.11 25.31
C SER A 4 -11.32 -50.50 23.99
N ARG A 5 -10.62 -50.57 22.84
CA ARG A 5 -10.22 -51.68 21.94
C ARG A 5 -11.35 -52.14 20.96
N LEU A 6 -10.98 -52.12 19.66
CA LEU A 6 -11.47 -52.81 18.44
C LEU A 6 -12.88 -53.50 18.46
N GLY A 7 -13.68 -53.50 17.38
CA GLY A 7 -13.34 -53.36 15.95
C GLY A 7 -14.56 -53.10 15.02
N PRO A 8 -14.49 -53.45 13.72
CA PRO A 8 -15.28 -52.78 12.66
C PRO A 8 -16.51 -53.55 12.10
N PRO A 9 -17.50 -52.84 11.51
CA PRO A 9 -18.47 -53.36 10.54
C PRO A 9 -18.09 -53.03 9.06
N PRO A 10 -18.75 -53.63 8.04
CA PRO A 10 -18.08 -53.90 6.76
C PRO A 10 -18.68 -53.28 5.47
N SER A 11 -17.99 -53.54 4.36
CA SER A 11 -18.46 -53.67 2.96
C SER A 11 -19.82 -54.40 2.81
N SER A 12 -20.61 -54.29 1.74
CA SER A 12 -20.56 -53.52 0.46
C SER A 12 -21.81 -53.88 -0.39
N LEU A 13 -22.20 -53.06 -1.39
CA LEU A 13 -22.96 -53.43 -2.62
C LEU A 13 -23.12 -52.16 -3.50
N ARG A 14 -23.08 -52.17 -4.85
CA ARG A 14 -22.42 -53.07 -5.83
C ARG A 14 -22.23 -52.32 -7.19
N THR A 15 -21.14 -52.64 -7.90
CA THR A 15 -20.95 -52.91 -9.37
C THR A 15 -21.97 -52.40 -10.42
N SER A 16 -21.66 -52.16 -11.70
CA SER A 16 -20.47 -52.43 -12.57
C SER A 16 -20.61 -51.60 -13.87
N SER A 17 -19.60 -51.20 -14.67
CA SER A 17 -18.22 -51.66 -14.95
C SER A 17 -18.03 -52.75 -16.03
N ILE A 18 -17.41 -52.36 -17.15
CA ILE A 18 -16.71 -53.19 -18.17
C ILE A 18 -15.50 -52.31 -18.59
N TYR A 19 -14.24 -52.52 -18.17
CA TYR A 19 -13.25 -53.58 -18.49
C TYR A 19 -12.87 -53.65 -19.99
N THR A 20 -11.59 -53.59 -20.40
CA THR A 20 -10.50 -54.50 -19.98
C THR A 20 -9.06 -53.92 -20.06
N ASN A 21 -8.18 -54.50 -19.23
CA ASN A 21 -6.76 -54.85 -19.40
C ASN A 21 -5.72 -53.88 -20.01
N CYS A 22 -4.71 -53.56 -19.19
CA CYS A 22 -3.29 -53.65 -19.56
C CYS A 22 -2.52 -54.21 -18.34
N GLN A 23 -1.53 -55.10 -18.55
CA GLN A 23 -0.77 -55.76 -17.46
C GLN A 23 0.71 -55.99 -17.82
N VAL A 24 1.57 -55.80 -16.80
CA VAL A 24 2.91 -56.38 -16.54
C VAL A 24 3.83 -56.76 -17.73
N TYR A 25 5.01 -56.11 -17.86
CA TYR A 25 6.31 -56.70 -17.48
C TYR A 25 7.52 -55.75 -17.74
N ALA A 26 8.58 -55.95 -16.95
CA ALA A 26 9.98 -55.52 -17.17
C ALA A 26 10.81 -56.81 -17.51
N PRO A 27 12.16 -56.84 -17.77
CA PRO A 27 13.21 -55.94 -17.23
C PRO A 27 14.55 -55.78 -18.04
N ARG A 28 15.52 -55.08 -17.40
CA ARG A 28 17.01 -55.27 -17.37
C ARG A 28 17.91 -55.30 -18.64
N ARG A 29 18.91 -54.38 -18.60
CA ARG A 29 20.39 -54.54 -18.82
C ARG A 29 20.95 -55.37 -20.00
N ALA A 30 21.89 -54.79 -20.78
CA ALA A 30 23.34 -55.14 -20.78
C ALA A 30 24.20 -54.35 -21.82
N ILE A 31 25.51 -54.57 -21.78
CA ILE A 31 26.68 -54.03 -22.54
C ILE A 31 27.33 -55.23 -23.30
N PRO A 32 28.18 -55.15 -24.36
CA PRO A 32 28.77 -54.03 -25.15
C PRO A 32 28.29 -54.10 -26.65
N SER A 33 29.02 -54.00 -27.78
CA SER A 33 30.43 -53.70 -28.19
C SER A 33 30.55 -53.37 -29.69
N SER A 34 31.22 -52.26 -30.04
CA SER A 34 31.87 -51.92 -31.36
C SER A 34 30.96 -52.06 -32.63
N PRO A 35 31.37 -51.82 -33.91
CA PRO A 35 32.70 -51.92 -34.55
C PRO A 35 33.27 -50.61 -35.18
N SER A 36 34.48 -50.71 -35.70
CA SER A 36 35.19 -49.75 -36.58
C SER A 36 34.92 -50.04 -38.08
N PRO A 37 35.32 -49.17 -39.03
CA PRO A 37 34.79 -49.22 -40.40
C PRO A 37 35.66 -49.98 -41.42
N SER A 38 35.02 -50.88 -42.17
CA SER A 38 35.37 -51.27 -43.54
C SER A 38 34.13 -51.94 -44.20
N GLY A 39 33.87 -51.81 -45.51
CA GLY A 39 34.49 -50.91 -46.48
C GLY A 39 34.71 -51.57 -47.83
N GLU A 40 33.65 -51.75 -48.65
CA GLU A 40 33.86 -52.20 -50.02
C GLU A 40 32.87 -51.67 -51.07
N ARG A 41 33.43 -51.55 -52.26
CA ARG A 41 32.87 -51.34 -53.61
C ARG A 41 31.77 -52.40 -53.88
N ASN A 42 30.80 -52.29 -54.81
CA ASN A 42 30.61 -51.56 -56.07
C ASN A 42 29.06 -51.58 -56.35
N SER A 43 28.44 -51.07 -57.43
CA SER A 43 28.85 -50.35 -58.66
C SER A 43 27.62 -49.60 -59.24
N SER A 44 27.84 -48.77 -60.25
CA SER A 44 26.83 -48.02 -61.02
C SER A 44 25.73 -48.86 -61.70
N LEU A 45 24.52 -48.30 -61.82
CA LEU A 45 23.62 -48.54 -62.95
C LEU A 45 22.63 -47.37 -63.16
N THR A 46 22.40 -47.00 -64.42
CA THR A 46 21.51 -45.91 -64.88
C THR A 46 20.35 -46.45 -65.71
N CYS A 47 19.14 -45.88 -65.64
CA CYS A 47 18.38 -45.43 -66.84
C CYS A 47 17.03 -44.75 -66.55
N ALA A 48 16.50 -44.07 -67.59
CA ALA A 48 15.10 -43.69 -67.92
C ALA A 48 14.23 -42.94 -66.86
N ARG A 49 13.73 -41.71 -67.08
CA ARG A 49 12.76 -41.15 -68.09
C ARG A 49 11.27 -41.37 -67.71
N PHE A 50 10.52 -40.32 -67.32
CA PHE A 50 9.73 -39.34 -68.14
C PHE A 50 8.35 -39.91 -68.61
N PRO A 51 7.29 -39.13 -69.00
CA PRO A 51 7.18 -37.69 -69.28
C PRO A 51 5.92 -36.98 -68.60
N PRO A 52 5.11 -36.04 -69.18
CA PRO A 52 4.59 -34.85 -68.45
C PRO A 52 3.02 -34.69 -68.54
N PRO A 53 2.38 -33.49 -68.60
CA PRO A 53 2.50 -32.45 -69.65
C PRO A 53 2.56 -30.99 -69.12
N GLU A 54 2.30 -29.99 -69.99
CA GLU A 54 2.73 -28.59 -69.87
C GLU A 54 1.61 -27.57 -69.53
N ALA A 55 1.91 -26.26 -69.61
CA ALA A 55 1.14 -25.14 -69.06
C ALA A 55 0.45 -24.23 -70.11
N CYS A 56 -0.30 -23.22 -69.66
CA CYS A 56 -0.76 -22.11 -70.50
C CYS A 56 -0.77 -20.73 -69.80
N ALA A 57 -0.69 -19.70 -70.64
CA ALA A 57 -0.61 -18.25 -70.40
C ALA A 57 -1.82 -17.61 -69.67
N ALA A 58 -1.82 -16.35 -69.24
CA ALA A 58 -0.76 -15.37 -68.86
C ALA A 58 -1.42 -14.12 -68.23
N GLY A 59 -0.64 -13.24 -67.60
CA GLY A 59 -1.10 -11.92 -67.11
C GLY A 59 0.06 -11.08 -66.55
N GLU A 60 0.11 -9.79 -66.89
CA GLU A 60 1.25 -8.91 -66.56
C GLU A 60 1.28 -8.42 -65.11
N ALA A 61 2.49 -8.22 -64.56
CA ALA A 61 2.69 -7.59 -63.25
C ALA A 61 3.72 -6.44 -63.35
N LYS A 62 3.32 -5.25 -62.89
CA LYS A 62 4.06 -3.99 -62.99
C LYS A 62 5.08 -3.82 -61.84
N ARG A 63 6.13 -3.02 -62.07
CA ARG A 63 7.32 -2.91 -61.19
C ARG A 63 7.09 -2.05 -59.92
N SER A 64 7.93 -2.28 -58.91
CA SER A 64 8.08 -1.57 -57.61
C SER A 64 7.08 -1.99 -56.50
N SER A 65 7.43 -1.98 -55.21
CA SER A 65 8.73 -1.68 -54.55
C SER A 65 9.02 -2.65 -53.39
N MET A 66 10.29 -2.93 -53.10
CA MET A 66 10.69 -3.74 -51.93
C MET A 66 10.87 -2.87 -50.68
N HIS A 67 10.20 -3.24 -49.59
CA HIS A 67 10.25 -2.49 -48.32
C HIS A 67 11.67 -2.42 -47.72
N PRO A 68 12.10 -1.26 -47.16
CA PRO A 68 13.40 -1.10 -46.51
C PRO A 68 13.59 -2.00 -45.26
N PHE A 69 12.51 -2.57 -44.73
CA PHE A 69 12.56 -3.51 -43.61
C PHE A 69 13.42 -4.76 -43.89
N SER A 70 13.40 -5.31 -45.12
CA SER A 70 14.06 -6.59 -45.42
C SER A 70 15.59 -6.50 -45.39
N ILE A 71 16.14 -5.40 -45.93
CA ILE A 71 17.59 -5.14 -45.90
C ILE A 71 18.04 -4.80 -44.46
N LEU A 72 17.20 -4.08 -43.71
CA LEU A 72 17.48 -3.76 -42.30
C LEU A 72 17.47 -5.02 -41.41
N THR A 73 16.52 -5.95 -41.59
CA THR A 73 16.49 -7.20 -40.82
C THR A 73 17.66 -8.11 -41.18
N LEU A 74 18.05 -8.22 -42.46
CA LEU A 74 19.23 -8.99 -42.86
C LEU A 74 20.52 -8.39 -42.28
N GLY A 75 20.68 -7.06 -42.33
CA GLY A 75 21.80 -6.35 -41.74
C GLY A 75 21.90 -6.51 -40.22
N ILE A 76 20.77 -6.41 -39.50
CA ILE A 76 20.70 -6.67 -38.05
C ILE A 76 21.03 -8.14 -37.74
N PHE A 77 20.56 -9.09 -38.55
CA PHE A 77 20.82 -10.52 -38.33
C PHE A 77 22.30 -10.86 -38.54
N VAL A 78 22.93 -10.38 -39.61
CA VAL A 78 24.36 -10.59 -39.89
C VAL A 78 25.24 -9.89 -38.85
N ALA A 79 24.95 -8.62 -38.51
CA ALA A 79 25.69 -7.90 -37.48
C ALA A 79 25.57 -8.59 -36.11
N GLY A 80 24.35 -9.02 -35.73
CA GLY A 80 24.11 -9.77 -34.50
C GLY A 80 24.84 -11.12 -34.46
N TYR A 81 24.85 -11.86 -35.56
CA TYR A 81 25.52 -13.16 -35.67
C TYR A 81 27.04 -13.04 -35.54
N ILE A 82 27.65 -12.01 -36.15
CA ILE A 82 29.09 -11.74 -36.04
C ILE A 82 29.46 -11.27 -34.63
N THR A 83 28.74 -10.31 -34.04
CA THR A 83 29.07 -9.80 -32.69
C THR A 83 28.86 -10.84 -31.59
N ALA A 84 27.83 -11.68 -31.69
CA ALA A 84 27.53 -12.67 -30.65
C ALA A 84 28.53 -13.83 -30.58
N ARG A 85 29.28 -14.10 -31.65
CA ARG A 85 30.15 -15.29 -31.75
C ARG A 85 31.61 -15.04 -31.33
N TRP A 86 32.06 -13.78 -31.25
CA TRP A 86 33.43 -13.42 -30.86
C TRP A 86 33.61 -13.11 -29.36
N ASP A 87 32.68 -12.36 -28.74
CA ASP A 87 32.74 -12.05 -27.29
C ASP A 87 32.35 -13.27 -26.44
N LEU A 88 31.43 -14.13 -26.87
CA LEU A 88 31.00 -15.28 -26.06
C LEU A 88 32.09 -16.36 -25.91
N VAL A 89 32.84 -16.65 -26.99
CA VAL A 89 33.83 -17.73 -27.01
C VAL A 89 35.10 -17.34 -26.27
N THR A 90 35.59 -16.11 -26.48
CA THR A 90 36.74 -15.56 -25.75
C THR A 90 36.47 -15.48 -24.25
N ARG A 91 35.29 -14.97 -23.84
CA ARG A 91 34.87 -14.95 -22.43
C ARG A 91 34.77 -16.34 -21.80
N LEU A 92 34.29 -17.35 -22.54
CA LEU A 92 34.25 -18.74 -22.04
C LEU A 92 35.65 -19.34 -21.89
N TYR A 93 36.58 -19.03 -22.81
CA TYR A 93 37.97 -19.51 -22.74
C TYR A 93 38.73 -18.85 -21.57
N GLU A 94 38.64 -17.52 -21.42
CA GLU A 94 39.25 -16.80 -20.30
C GLU A 94 38.67 -17.26 -18.94
N LEU A 95 37.34 -17.47 -18.85
CA LEU A 95 36.72 -17.91 -17.59
C LEU A 95 37.09 -19.37 -17.24
N ALA A 96 37.23 -20.24 -18.24
CA ALA A 96 37.64 -21.64 -18.03
C ALA A 96 39.10 -21.74 -17.59
N ILE A 97 40.01 -20.98 -18.22
CA ILE A 97 41.43 -20.94 -17.86
C ILE A 97 41.64 -20.28 -16.50
N PHE A 98 41.01 -19.12 -16.24
CA PHE A 98 41.12 -18.43 -14.95
C PHE A 98 40.63 -19.30 -13.78
N ALA A 99 39.58 -20.09 -13.98
CA ALA A 99 39.05 -21.01 -12.97
C ALA A 99 39.82 -22.34 -12.85
N ALA A 100 40.76 -22.65 -13.76
CA ALA A 100 41.59 -23.84 -13.74
C ALA A 100 43.02 -23.56 -13.22
N GLU A 101 43.59 -22.41 -13.54
CA GLU A 101 44.97 -22.05 -13.18
C GLU A 101 45.09 -21.29 -11.85
N ASN A 102 44.11 -20.45 -11.50
CA ASN A 102 44.13 -19.68 -10.25
C ASN A 102 43.25 -20.33 -9.19
N GLY A 103 43.85 -21.15 -8.34
CA GLY A 103 43.21 -21.67 -7.12
C GLY A 103 42.99 -20.57 -6.10
N VAL A 104 41.94 -19.74 -6.29
CA VAL A 104 41.68 -18.54 -5.50
C VAL A 104 41.53 -18.89 -4.02
N VAL A 105 42.39 -18.33 -3.16
CA VAL A 105 42.36 -18.56 -1.72
C VAL A 105 41.07 -17.96 -1.15
N ALA A 106 40.33 -18.75 -0.36
CA ALA A 106 39.02 -18.31 0.16
C ALA A 106 39.11 -17.04 1.03
N GLN A 107 40.28 -16.78 1.63
CA GLN A 107 40.57 -15.56 2.40
C GLN A 107 40.62 -14.30 1.50
N ASP A 108 41.17 -14.39 0.28
CA ASP A 108 41.15 -13.28 -0.69
C ASP A 108 39.73 -12.94 -1.13
N VAL A 109 38.90 -13.98 -1.34
CA VAL A 109 37.47 -13.81 -1.65
C VAL A 109 36.75 -13.11 -0.50
N GLU A 110 37.00 -13.47 0.76
CA GLU A 110 36.40 -12.75 1.89
C GLU A 110 36.95 -11.31 2.00
N PHE A 111 38.24 -11.07 1.80
CA PHE A 111 38.84 -9.73 1.79
C PHE A 111 38.18 -8.84 0.72
N HIS A 112 38.03 -9.34 -0.51
CA HIS A 112 37.35 -8.64 -1.61
C HIS A 112 35.83 -8.46 -1.39
N LEU A 113 35.16 -9.40 -0.69
CA LEU A 113 33.76 -9.23 -0.26
C LEU A 113 33.62 -8.15 0.81
N ARG A 114 34.47 -8.18 1.85
CA ARG A 114 34.51 -7.18 2.93
C ARG A 114 34.83 -5.78 2.37
N LEU A 115 35.71 -5.66 1.38
CA LEU A 115 36.02 -4.42 0.66
C LEU A 115 34.92 -3.97 -0.33
N GLY A 116 33.95 -4.82 -0.65
CA GLY A 116 32.88 -4.52 -1.60
C GLY A 116 33.32 -4.44 -3.07
N SER A 117 34.54 -4.84 -3.43
CA SER A 117 35.07 -4.71 -4.79
C SER A 117 34.27 -5.50 -5.84
N PHE A 118 33.60 -6.56 -5.39
CA PHE A 118 32.63 -7.35 -6.16
C PHE A 118 31.35 -6.58 -6.57
N PHE A 119 30.99 -5.51 -5.86
CA PHE A 119 29.79 -4.71 -6.15
C PHE A 119 30.11 -3.39 -6.85
N ARG A 120 31.39 -3.00 -6.92
CA ARG A 120 31.87 -1.77 -7.58
C ARG A 120 31.53 -1.77 -9.07
N GLY A 121 30.58 -0.92 -9.48
CA GLY A 121 30.03 -0.89 -10.85
C GLY A 121 28.86 -1.87 -11.10
N GLY A 122 28.17 -2.28 -10.03
CA GLY A 122 26.80 -2.80 -10.10
C GLY A 122 25.78 -1.70 -10.47
N PRO A 123 24.53 -2.07 -10.80
CA PRO A 123 23.51 -1.11 -11.25
C PRO A 123 22.94 -0.24 -10.12
N HIS A 124 22.93 -0.74 -8.89
CA HIS A 124 22.40 -0.07 -7.70
C HIS A 124 23.26 -0.41 -6.48
N ASN A 125 23.19 0.39 -5.42
CA ASN A 125 23.95 0.18 -4.19
C ASN A 125 23.45 -1.08 -3.43
N PRO A 126 24.34 -1.88 -2.79
CA PRO A 126 23.97 -3.15 -2.15
C PRO A 126 23.33 -3.01 -0.76
N CYS A 127 23.42 -1.86 -0.06
CA CYS A 127 22.92 -1.69 1.32
C CYS A 127 21.46 -2.13 1.49
N ARG A 128 20.58 -1.75 0.54
CA ARG A 128 19.16 -2.13 0.57
C ARG A 128 18.91 -3.64 0.57
N ILE A 129 19.86 -4.45 0.07
CA ILE A 129 19.77 -5.92 0.10
C ILE A 129 20.27 -6.45 1.45
N TYR A 130 21.34 -5.88 2.01
CA TYR A 130 21.80 -6.20 3.36
C TYR A 130 20.68 -6.02 4.40
N ASP A 131 19.93 -4.92 4.31
CA ASP A 131 18.74 -4.65 5.13
C ASP A 131 17.65 -5.73 4.96
N VAL A 132 17.28 -6.03 3.71
CA VAL A 132 16.17 -6.94 3.35
C VAL A 132 16.48 -8.42 3.62
N CYS A 133 17.75 -8.81 3.54
CA CYS A 133 18.26 -10.11 3.97
C CYS A 133 18.55 -10.14 5.49
N GLY A 134 18.68 -8.98 6.14
CA GLY A 134 18.94 -8.83 7.56
C GLY A 134 20.32 -9.31 8.01
N HIS A 135 21.37 -8.95 7.27
CA HIS A 135 22.80 -9.18 7.56
C HIS A 135 23.62 -7.96 7.13
N ALA A 136 24.60 -7.53 7.92
CA ALA A 136 25.40 -6.33 7.60
C ALA A 136 26.39 -6.49 6.43
N SER A 137 26.81 -7.71 6.13
CA SER A 137 27.82 -8.04 5.11
C SER A 137 27.66 -9.48 4.60
N MET A 138 28.27 -9.80 3.45
CA MET A 138 28.49 -11.18 3.02
C MET A 138 29.80 -11.74 3.58
N HIS A 139 29.78 -13.04 3.85
CA HIS A 139 30.91 -13.83 4.33
C HIS A 139 31.02 -15.13 3.53
N VAL A 140 32.22 -15.70 3.47
CA VAL A 140 32.45 -17.02 2.87
C VAL A 140 32.05 -18.09 3.90
N LEU A 141 31.24 -19.07 3.49
CA LEU A 141 30.75 -20.15 4.36
C LEU A 141 31.58 -21.44 4.23
N GLY A 142 32.47 -21.52 3.23
CA GLY A 142 33.31 -22.68 2.94
C GLY A 142 33.57 -22.82 1.44
N VAL A 143 33.96 -24.03 1.03
CA VAL A 143 34.54 -24.30 -0.30
C VAL A 143 33.76 -25.41 -1.01
N SER A 144 33.63 -25.31 -2.33
CA SER A 144 33.05 -26.38 -3.16
C SER A 144 34.10 -26.99 -4.07
N ASN A 145 34.11 -28.33 -4.16
CA ASN A 145 35.02 -29.13 -4.99
C ASN A 145 36.53 -28.79 -4.81
N ALA A 146 36.97 -28.54 -3.57
CA ALA A 146 38.38 -28.31 -3.26
C ALA A 146 39.24 -29.58 -3.54
N PRO A 147 40.41 -29.46 -4.19
CA PRO A 147 41.26 -30.60 -4.54
C PRO A 147 42.16 -31.10 -3.39
N HIS A 148 42.42 -30.26 -2.38
CA HIS A 148 43.26 -30.60 -1.23
C HIS A 148 42.47 -30.48 0.08
N SER A 149 42.74 -31.38 1.02
CA SER A 149 41.95 -31.56 2.24
C SER A 149 42.35 -30.65 3.40
N ASP A 150 43.60 -30.17 3.43
CA ASP A 150 44.31 -29.88 4.68
C ASP A 150 44.43 -28.38 5.02
N THR A 151 43.95 -27.49 4.13
CA THR A 151 44.10 -26.02 4.23
C THR A 151 42.78 -25.28 4.49
N ALA A 152 41.75 -25.98 4.97
CA ALA A 152 40.41 -25.43 5.22
C ALA A 152 40.05 -25.46 6.71
N ASP A 153 39.49 -24.35 7.23
CA ASP A 153 39.05 -24.26 8.62
C ASP A 153 38.04 -25.38 8.98
N PRO A 154 38.13 -26.00 10.17
CA PRO A 154 37.17 -27.02 10.62
C PRO A 154 35.77 -26.47 10.95
N SER A 155 35.50 -25.20 10.60
CA SER A 155 34.17 -24.55 10.66
C SER A 155 33.57 -24.28 9.27
N TRP A 156 34.29 -24.55 8.18
CA TRP A 156 33.82 -24.33 6.82
C TRP A 156 32.96 -25.50 6.33
N VAL A 157 31.94 -25.17 5.55
CA VAL A 157 31.08 -26.14 4.87
C VAL A 157 31.77 -26.60 3.58
N ARG A 158 32.06 -27.89 3.44
CA ARG A 158 32.63 -28.48 2.23
C ARG A 158 31.51 -29.08 1.38
N ALA A 159 31.32 -28.58 0.16
CA ALA A 159 30.28 -29.05 -0.76
C ALA A 159 30.88 -29.76 -1.98
N THR A 160 30.72 -31.08 -2.06
CA THR A 160 31.26 -31.92 -3.15
C THR A 160 30.14 -32.31 -4.14
N THR A 161 30.39 -32.18 -5.44
CA THR A 161 29.44 -32.52 -6.51
C THR A 161 30.07 -33.50 -7.50
N LYS A 162 29.83 -34.80 -7.30
CA LYS A 162 30.37 -35.88 -8.15
C LYS A 162 29.40 -36.18 -9.31
N PRO A 163 29.73 -35.94 -10.60
CA PRO A 163 28.93 -36.48 -11.70
C PRO A 163 28.93 -38.02 -11.61
N PRO A 164 27.79 -38.72 -11.77
CA PRO A 164 26.52 -38.27 -12.35
C PRO A 164 25.47 -37.72 -11.34
N LEU A 165 25.79 -37.61 -10.05
CA LEU A 165 24.83 -37.17 -9.03
C LEU A 165 24.53 -35.67 -9.16
N LYS A 166 23.27 -35.33 -9.44
CA LYS A 166 22.75 -33.94 -9.48
C LYS A 166 22.52 -33.32 -8.09
N GLN A 167 23.04 -33.92 -7.03
CA GLN A 167 22.84 -33.51 -5.64
C GLN A 167 24.20 -33.31 -4.97
N PRO A 168 24.43 -32.19 -4.25
CA PRO A 168 25.68 -31.97 -3.54
C PRO A 168 25.71 -32.80 -2.25
N THR A 169 26.81 -33.54 -2.04
CA THR A 169 27.18 -34.06 -0.72
C THR A 169 27.81 -32.92 0.09
N ILE A 170 27.44 -32.80 1.37
CA ILE A 170 27.88 -31.70 2.24
C ILE A 170 28.51 -32.27 3.50
N GLU A 171 29.81 -32.02 3.65
CA GLU A 171 30.61 -32.39 4.82
C GLU A 171 30.81 -31.14 5.71
N CYS A 172 30.65 -31.30 7.02
CA CYS A 172 30.97 -30.26 8.00
C CYS A 172 31.33 -30.92 9.34
N ALA A 173 32.59 -30.81 9.77
CA ALA A 173 33.13 -31.51 10.93
C ALA A 173 32.48 -31.14 12.29
N LYS A 174 31.68 -30.08 12.34
CA LYS A 174 30.99 -29.58 13.55
C LYS A 174 29.46 -29.76 13.50
N ALA A 175 28.89 -30.44 12.48
CA ALA A 175 27.45 -30.55 12.29
C ALA A 175 26.91 -31.96 12.58
N SER A 176 25.98 -32.08 13.54
CA SER A 176 25.35 -33.35 13.93
C SER A 176 24.24 -33.84 12.98
N SER A 177 23.71 -32.97 12.13
CA SER A 177 22.76 -33.31 11.06
C SER A 177 22.76 -32.21 10.00
N VAL A 178 22.48 -32.57 8.74
CA VAL A 178 22.51 -31.62 7.61
C VAL A 178 21.17 -31.64 6.88
N GLN A 179 20.61 -30.45 6.63
CA GLN A 179 19.35 -30.28 5.91
C GLN A 179 19.60 -29.46 4.64
N VAL A 180 19.53 -30.10 3.47
CA VAL A 180 19.88 -29.52 2.18
C VAL A 180 18.62 -29.03 1.49
N ILE A 181 18.41 -27.71 1.43
CA ILE A 181 17.26 -27.11 0.73
C ILE A 181 17.64 -26.78 -0.72
N LEU A 182 17.18 -27.62 -1.64
CA LEU A 182 17.34 -27.43 -3.08
C LEU A 182 16.18 -26.57 -3.63
N TYR A 183 16.48 -25.62 -4.51
CA TYR A 183 15.47 -24.73 -5.11
C TYR A 183 15.81 -24.38 -6.57
N ASP A 184 14.77 -24.12 -7.36
CA ASP A 184 14.94 -23.53 -8.69
C ASP A 184 15.23 -22.02 -8.55
N ARG A 185 16.40 -21.56 -9.03
CA ARG A 185 16.79 -20.14 -8.96
C ARG A 185 15.75 -19.25 -9.70
N PRO A 186 15.11 -18.28 -9.02
CA PRO A 186 14.19 -17.35 -9.66
C PRO A 186 14.95 -16.42 -10.62
N LYS A 187 14.24 -15.85 -11.61
CA LYS A 187 14.82 -14.95 -12.61
C LYS A 187 14.16 -13.56 -12.54
N PRO A 188 14.71 -12.60 -11.77
CA PRO A 188 14.15 -11.25 -11.63
C PRO A 188 13.92 -10.50 -12.95
N ARG A 189 14.79 -10.69 -13.97
CA ARG A 189 14.57 -10.15 -15.33
C ARG A 189 13.31 -10.67 -16.04
N ARG A 190 12.76 -11.82 -15.60
CA ARG A 190 11.46 -12.37 -16.06
C ARG A 190 10.33 -12.11 -15.07
N MET A 191 10.58 -11.34 -14.01
CA MET A 191 9.64 -11.06 -12.91
C MET A 191 9.15 -12.33 -12.18
N GLN A 192 10.03 -13.34 -12.11
CA GLN A 192 9.81 -14.55 -11.31
C GLN A 192 10.39 -14.33 -9.91
N TYR A 193 9.62 -14.63 -8.86
CA TYR A 193 10.04 -14.53 -7.46
C TYR A 193 9.25 -15.51 -6.58
N ILE A 194 9.79 -15.81 -5.40
CA ILE A 194 9.17 -16.64 -4.37
C ILE A 194 8.62 -15.74 -3.26
N SER A 195 7.44 -16.09 -2.73
CA SER A 195 6.77 -15.40 -1.63
C SER A 195 6.14 -16.41 -0.69
N LEU A 196 6.11 -16.09 0.61
CA LEU A 196 5.37 -16.86 1.61
C LEU A 196 3.86 -16.58 1.52
N GLU A 197 3.51 -15.32 1.31
CA GLU A 197 2.13 -14.86 1.15
C GLU A 197 1.72 -14.81 -0.33
N PRO A 198 0.43 -15.06 -0.66
CA PRO A 198 -0.07 -14.93 -2.03
C PRO A 198 -0.07 -13.47 -2.47
N ILE A 199 0.30 -13.22 -3.74
CA ILE A 199 0.34 -11.87 -4.28
C ILE A 199 -1.03 -11.17 -4.24
N ALA A 200 -1.10 -10.01 -3.56
CA ALA A 200 -2.29 -9.19 -3.47
C ALA A 200 -2.59 -8.47 -4.80
N LEU A 201 -3.60 -8.96 -5.53
CA LEU A 201 -4.02 -8.37 -6.81
C LEU A 201 -4.83 -7.07 -6.67
N ALA A 202 -5.36 -6.76 -5.49
CA ALA A 202 -6.15 -5.54 -5.19
C ALA A 202 -5.57 -4.78 -3.99
N LEU A 203 -6.00 -3.54 -3.77
CA LEU A 203 -5.57 -2.71 -2.64
C LEU A 203 -6.23 -3.15 -1.33
N SER A 204 -5.41 -3.40 -0.30
CA SER A 204 -5.88 -3.87 1.03
C SER A 204 -6.66 -2.78 1.79
N ASP A 205 -6.28 -1.52 1.58
CA ASP A 205 -6.68 -0.32 2.33
C ASP A 205 -8.19 0.00 2.34
N LYS A 206 -8.99 -0.70 1.52
CA LYS A 206 -10.46 -0.54 1.50
C LYS A 206 -11.17 -1.48 2.48
N THR A 207 -10.49 -2.46 3.07
CA THR A 207 -11.09 -3.41 4.03
C THR A 207 -11.45 -2.77 5.37
N SER A 208 -10.86 -1.62 5.70
CA SER A 208 -11.12 -0.81 6.91
C SER A 208 -12.04 0.39 6.68
N ARG A 209 -12.56 0.58 5.46
CA ARG A 209 -13.46 1.69 5.09
C ARG A 209 -14.86 1.25 4.67
N LEU A 210 -15.18 -0.03 4.88
CA LEU A 210 -16.54 -0.58 4.78
C LEU A 210 -17.36 -0.32 6.07
N GLU A 211 -16.86 0.53 6.95
CA GLU A 211 -17.50 0.97 8.19
C GLU A 211 -18.17 2.36 8.02
N ASP A 212 -17.82 3.11 6.96
CA ASP A 212 -18.41 4.43 6.57
C ASP A 212 -19.65 4.30 5.64
N ALA A 213 -20.45 3.23 5.76
CA ALA A 213 -21.66 3.01 4.94
C ALA A 213 -22.89 3.74 5.52
N ASN A 214 -23.88 4.05 4.66
CA ASN A 214 -25.15 4.65 5.11
C ASN A 214 -25.85 3.73 6.14
N PRO A 215 -26.38 4.26 7.26
CA PRO A 215 -26.97 3.43 8.31
C PRO A 215 -28.26 2.72 7.91
N ASP A 216 -28.88 3.11 6.79
CA ASP A 216 -30.21 2.69 6.35
C ASP A 216 -30.30 1.20 5.92
N ASP A 217 -29.19 0.59 5.49
CA ASP A 217 -29.14 -0.83 5.10
C ASP A 217 -28.99 -1.74 6.34
N GLU A 218 -30.11 -2.03 7.02
CA GLU A 218 -30.20 -2.96 8.17
C GLU A 218 -29.44 -4.29 7.93
N ILE A 219 -29.50 -4.79 6.69
CA ILE A 219 -28.87 -6.04 6.24
C ILE A 219 -27.34 -5.94 6.26
N GLU A 220 -26.77 -4.77 5.96
CA GLU A 220 -25.32 -4.53 6.03
C GLU A 220 -24.86 -4.36 7.48
N GLN A 221 -25.64 -3.69 8.34
CA GLN A 221 -25.37 -3.68 9.78
C GLN A 221 -25.36 -5.11 10.39
N GLN A 222 -26.31 -5.96 9.99
CA GLN A 222 -26.33 -7.37 10.40
C GLN A 222 -25.11 -8.13 9.87
N GLU A 223 -24.63 -7.84 8.66
CA GLU A 223 -23.38 -8.42 8.16
C GLU A 223 -22.14 -7.94 8.92
N LEU A 224 -22.04 -6.67 9.28
CA LEU A 224 -20.92 -6.14 10.06
C LEU A 224 -20.89 -6.82 11.44
N LYS A 225 -22.04 -6.88 12.13
CA LYS A 225 -22.21 -7.60 13.40
C LYS A 225 -21.85 -9.09 13.26
N ALA A 226 -22.21 -9.75 12.16
CA ALA A 226 -21.83 -11.16 11.89
C ALA A 226 -20.33 -11.35 11.54
N LYS A 227 -19.70 -10.38 10.87
CA LYS A 227 -18.25 -10.38 10.60
C LYS A 227 -17.47 -10.15 11.90
N GLU A 228 -17.95 -9.27 12.77
CA GLU A 228 -17.41 -9.04 14.11
C GLU A 228 -17.52 -10.27 15.01
N THR A 229 -18.71 -10.88 15.14
CA THR A 229 -18.85 -12.10 15.97
C THR A 229 -17.97 -13.23 15.43
N LYS A 230 -17.78 -13.33 14.10
CA LYS A 230 -16.81 -14.25 13.51
C LYS A 230 -15.35 -13.87 13.80
N ARG A 231 -14.96 -12.58 13.78
CA ARG A 231 -13.62 -12.12 14.22
C ARG A 231 -13.38 -12.45 15.69
N LYS A 232 -14.30 -12.05 16.57
CA LYS A 232 -14.32 -12.32 18.02
C LYS A 232 -14.28 -13.82 18.32
N LEU A 233 -14.99 -14.66 17.54
CA LEU A 233 -14.92 -16.12 17.62
C LEU A 233 -13.55 -16.66 17.19
N VAL A 234 -12.96 -16.17 16.09
CA VAL A 234 -11.61 -16.57 15.66
C VAL A 234 -10.55 -16.15 16.68
N GLU A 235 -10.72 -15.01 17.34
CA GLU A 235 -9.83 -14.56 18.44
C GLU A 235 -10.03 -15.40 19.70
N LYS A 236 -11.27 -15.70 20.09
CA LYS A 236 -11.57 -16.65 21.16
C LYS A 236 -11.01 -18.05 20.87
N LEU A 237 -11.05 -18.52 19.62
CA LEU A 237 -10.40 -19.76 19.19
C LEU A 237 -8.87 -19.68 19.25
N LYS A 238 -8.25 -18.55 18.87
CA LYS A 238 -6.80 -18.30 19.08
C LYS A 238 -6.39 -18.28 20.55
N LEU A 239 -7.30 -17.94 21.47
CA LEU A 239 -7.08 -17.99 22.92
C LEU A 239 -7.29 -19.41 23.49
N HIS A 240 -8.27 -20.17 22.97
CA HIS A 240 -8.47 -21.59 23.32
C HIS A 240 -7.51 -22.56 22.59
N THR A 241 -6.68 -22.07 21.66
CA THR A 241 -5.63 -22.88 21.04
C THR A 241 -4.48 -23.05 22.03
N ILE A 242 -4.51 -24.15 22.79
CA ILE A 242 -3.65 -24.45 23.94
C ILE A 242 -2.15 -24.24 23.66
N THR A 243 -1.71 -24.45 22.42
CA THR A 243 -0.34 -24.16 21.97
C THR A 243 -0.26 -22.91 21.09
N ARG A 244 -0.10 -21.73 21.72
CA ARG A 244 0.59 -20.59 21.07
C ARG A 244 2.04 -20.98 20.79
N ARG A 245 2.28 -21.67 19.68
CA ARG A 245 3.64 -22.01 19.22
C ARG A 245 4.42 -20.72 18.98
N VAL A 246 5.33 -20.39 19.90
CA VAL A 246 6.28 -19.29 19.72
C VAL A 246 7.04 -19.54 18.41
N PRO A 247 7.09 -18.58 17.46
CA PRO A 247 7.76 -18.78 16.18
C PRO A 247 9.22 -19.18 16.41
N SER A 248 9.58 -20.37 15.92
CA SER A 248 10.91 -20.94 16.05
C SER A 248 11.95 -20.01 15.41
N ALA A 249 13.21 -20.11 15.81
CA ALA A 249 14.32 -19.46 15.09
C ALA A 249 14.27 -19.76 13.58
N ARG A 250 13.86 -20.98 13.20
CA ARG A 250 13.63 -21.39 11.80
C ARG A 250 12.48 -20.63 11.14
N ASP A 251 11.35 -20.49 11.83
CA ASP A 251 10.17 -19.76 11.34
C ASP A 251 10.47 -18.26 11.17
N ARG A 252 11.25 -17.68 12.09
CA ARG A 252 11.72 -16.27 12.01
C ARG A 252 12.78 -16.05 10.92
N ALA A 253 13.57 -17.07 10.58
CA ALA A 253 14.55 -17.01 9.51
C ALA A 253 13.93 -17.17 8.11
N LEU A 254 12.79 -17.86 8.00
CA LEU A 254 12.16 -18.20 6.71
C LEU A 254 11.93 -16.99 5.77
N PRO A 255 11.48 -15.80 6.23
CA PRO A 255 11.37 -14.62 5.35
C PRO A 255 12.74 -14.13 4.83
N LYS A 256 13.78 -14.15 5.68
CA LYS A 256 15.16 -13.78 5.27
C LYS A 256 15.68 -14.74 4.21
N ILE A 257 15.46 -16.05 4.40
CA ILE A 257 15.86 -17.10 3.44
C ILE A 257 15.16 -16.91 2.08
N VAL A 258 13.86 -16.60 2.07
CA VAL A 258 13.13 -16.32 0.80
C VAL A 258 13.69 -15.07 0.10
N ASN A 259 14.06 -14.03 0.83
CA ASN A 259 14.70 -12.83 0.27
C ASN A 259 16.08 -13.14 -0.33
N GLN A 260 16.91 -13.93 0.36
CA GLN A 260 18.20 -14.41 -0.14
C GLN A 260 18.04 -15.24 -1.42
N VAL A 261 17.08 -16.17 -1.45
CA VAL A 261 16.76 -16.98 -2.65
C VAL A 261 16.30 -16.11 -3.82
N ASN A 262 15.48 -15.08 -3.59
CA ASN A 262 15.03 -14.13 -4.62
C ASN A 262 16.17 -13.32 -5.24
N TRP A 263 17.21 -13.02 -4.47
CA TRP A 263 18.36 -12.25 -4.93
C TRP A 263 19.49 -13.09 -5.57
N SER A 264 19.55 -14.39 -5.26
CA SER A 264 20.61 -15.33 -5.70
C SER A 264 21.09 -15.15 -7.15
N TRP A 265 20.19 -14.95 -8.12
CA TRP A 265 20.51 -14.77 -9.53
C TRP A 265 21.14 -13.39 -9.86
N GLU A 266 20.73 -12.32 -9.19
CA GLU A 266 21.34 -10.98 -9.36
C GLU A 266 22.71 -10.90 -8.67
N LEU A 267 22.88 -11.59 -7.53
CA LEU A 267 24.19 -11.79 -6.90
C LEU A 267 25.15 -12.52 -7.85
N GLU A 268 24.76 -13.69 -8.36
CA GLU A 268 25.57 -14.51 -9.28
C GLU A 268 26.05 -13.71 -10.49
N GLN A 269 25.15 -12.97 -11.15
CA GLN A 269 25.49 -12.12 -12.30
C GLN A 269 26.41 -10.95 -11.94
N THR A 270 26.28 -10.38 -10.73
CA THR A 270 27.13 -9.27 -10.26
C THR A 270 28.53 -9.76 -9.90
N LEU A 271 28.64 -10.94 -9.26
CA LEU A 271 29.90 -11.63 -9.01
C LEU A 271 30.60 -11.96 -10.34
N GLN A 272 29.93 -12.72 -11.23
CA GLN A 272 30.48 -13.14 -12.52
C GLN A 272 31.05 -11.97 -13.34
N LYS A 273 30.35 -10.84 -13.40
CA LYS A 273 30.81 -9.61 -14.09
C LYS A 273 32.13 -9.06 -13.51
N ASN A 274 32.39 -9.29 -12.23
CA ASN A 274 33.54 -8.73 -11.50
C ASN A 274 34.60 -9.78 -11.09
N VAL A 275 34.42 -11.07 -11.39
CA VAL A 275 35.41 -12.15 -11.13
C VAL A 275 36.77 -11.84 -11.77
N GLY A 276 36.79 -11.26 -12.98
CA GLY A 276 38.02 -10.81 -13.66
C GLY A 276 38.78 -9.66 -12.99
N ARG A 277 38.50 -9.36 -11.71
CA ARG A 277 39.26 -8.46 -10.84
C ARG A 277 39.96 -9.19 -9.68
N LEU A 278 39.81 -10.52 -9.57
CA LEU A 278 40.38 -11.36 -8.51
C LEU A 278 41.82 -11.85 -8.79
N GLY A 279 42.48 -11.34 -9.81
CA GLY A 279 43.84 -11.75 -10.16
C GLY A 279 44.69 -10.60 -10.67
N PRO A 280 46.01 -10.79 -10.76
CA PRO A 280 46.91 -9.81 -11.36
C PRO A 280 46.46 -9.53 -12.81
N ARG A 281 46.31 -8.25 -13.15
CA ARG A 281 45.87 -7.84 -14.49
C ARG A 281 46.83 -8.39 -15.56
N PRO A 282 46.38 -9.24 -16.51
CA PRO A 282 47.22 -9.65 -17.62
C PRO A 282 47.50 -8.44 -18.52
N ARG A 283 48.72 -7.90 -18.46
CA ARG A 283 49.20 -6.81 -19.32
C ARG A 283 49.52 -7.32 -20.73
N ARG A 284 48.53 -7.88 -21.44
CA ARG A 284 48.67 -8.19 -22.87
C ARG A 284 48.53 -6.90 -23.67
N SER A 285 49.57 -6.51 -24.41
CA SER A 285 49.55 -5.37 -25.31
C SER A 285 48.71 -5.68 -26.56
N LEU A 286 47.71 -4.83 -26.84
CA LEU A 286 46.84 -4.95 -28.01
C LEU A 286 47.59 -4.64 -29.30
N SER A 287 47.34 -5.45 -30.33
CA SER A 287 47.97 -5.32 -31.65
C SER A 287 47.54 -4.03 -32.37
N VAL A 288 48.31 -3.63 -33.39
CA VAL A 288 48.06 -2.37 -34.12
C VAL A 288 46.73 -2.41 -34.87
N SER A 289 46.36 -3.55 -35.46
CA SER A 289 45.07 -3.75 -36.15
C SER A 289 43.88 -3.71 -35.18
N GLU A 290 43.97 -4.38 -34.03
CA GLU A 290 42.95 -4.27 -32.96
C GLU A 290 42.79 -2.81 -32.51
N ARG A 291 43.90 -2.09 -32.31
CA ARG A 291 43.90 -0.68 -31.88
C ARG A 291 43.23 0.27 -32.89
N VAL A 292 43.36 0.00 -34.20
CA VAL A 292 42.66 0.75 -35.25
C VAL A 292 41.16 0.41 -35.28
N VAL A 293 40.79 -0.87 -35.09
CA VAL A 293 39.37 -1.28 -35.01
C VAL A 293 38.69 -0.75 -33.74
N GLU A 294 39.38 -0.73 -32.61
CA GLU A 294 38.93 -0.05 -31.38
C GLU A 294 38.79 1.46 -31.61
N SER A 295 39.74 2.11 -32.29
CA SER A 295 39.65 3.55 -32.63
C SER A 295 38.42 3.86 -33.50
N ALA A 296 38.20 3.12 -34.58
CA ALA A 296 37.06 3.31 -35.47
C ALA A 296 35.71 3.03 -34.77
N THR A 297 35.64 1.96 -33.95
CA THR A 297 34.41 1.63 -33.22
C THR A 297 34.15 2.58 -32.05
N THR A 298 35.19 3.04 -31.34
CA THR A 298 35.03 4.08 -30.30
C THR A 298 34.64 5.43 -30.88
N MET A 299 35.18 5.84 -32.04
CA MET A 299 34.75 7.06 -32.74
C MET A 299 33.27 6.99 -33.15
N ARG A 300 32.83 5.89 -33.78
CA ARG A 300 31.41 5.67 -34.09
C ARG A 300 30.53 5.71 -32.84
N ASN A 301 30.98 5.05 -31.77
CA ASN A 301 30.27 5.05 -30.48
C ASN A 301 30.29 6.44 -29.80
N TYR A 302 31.30 7.28 -30.06
CA TYR A 302 31.38 8.66 -29.58
C TYR A 302 30.37 9.56 -30.31
N VAL A 303 30.30 9.49 -31.64
CA VAL A 303 29.30 10.24 -32.45
C VAL A 303 27.88 9.81 -32.07
N LEU A 304 27.63 8.51 -31.92
CA LEU A 304 26.33 8.01 -31.45
C LEU A 304 26.00 8.46 -30.01
N ARG A 305 26.98 8.51 -29.11
CA ARG A 305 26.80 9.07 -27.76
C ARG A 305 26.56 10.58 -27.79
N TRP A 306 27.18 11.33 -28.70
CA TRP A 306 26.99 12.77 -28.84
C TRP A 306 25.61 13.12 -29.40
N LEU A 307 25.15 12.43 -30.45
CA LEU A 307 23.78 12.54 -30.95
C LEU A 307 22.74 12.13 -29.90
N TRP A 308 22.99 11.02 -29.19
CA TRP A 308 22.12 10.58 -28.09
C TRP A 308 22.12 11.58 -26.93
N ALA A 309 23.26 12.17 -26.58
CA ALA A 309 23.37 13.20 -25.56
C ALA A 309 22.59 14.46 -25.95
N LEU A 310 22.73 14.97 -27.18
CA LEU A 310 21.93 16.07 -27.70
C LEU A 310 20.41 15.76 -27.59
N PHE A 311 20.00 14.58 -28.02
CA PHE A 311 18.62 14.13 -27.90
C PHE A 311 18.14 14.08 -26.44
N THR A 312 18.91 13.49 -25.52
CA THR A 312 18.52 13.35 -24.10
C THR A 312 18.62 14.63 -23.28
N THR A 313 19.47 15.59 -23.68
CA THR A 313 19.73 16.83 -22.94
C THR A 313 18.84 17.99 -23.40
N TYR A 314 18.47 18.05 -24.68
CA TYR A 314 17.67 19.14 -25.22
C TYR A 314 16.27 18.69 -25.66
N LEU A 315 16.17 17.74 -26.59
CA LEU A 315 14.88 17.42 -27.21
C LEU A 315 13.95 16.62 -26.29
N PHE A 316 14.47 15.58 -25.63
CA PHE A 316 13.72 14.73 -24.69
C PHE A 316 13.10 15.50 -23.51
N PRO A 317 13.83 16.37 -22.76
CA PRO A 317 13.23 17.09 -21.64
C PRO A 317 12.20 18.14 -22.06
N VAL A 318 12.30 18.72 -23.27
CA VAL A 318 11.25 19.59 -23.83
C VAL A 318 9.99 18.78 -24.11
N ILE A 319 10.11 17.66 -24.84
CA ILE A 319 8.98 16.75 -25.12
C ILE A 319 8.34 16.25 -23.81
N TRP A 320 9.16 15.85 -22.82
CA TRP A 320 8.68 15.39 -21.52
C TRP A 320 7.95 16.49 -20.74
N ARG A 321 8.46 17.74 -20.72
CA ARG A 321 7.79 18.88 -20.08
C ARG A 321 6.45 19.18 -20.73
N CYS A 322 6.38 19.24 -22.06
CA CYS A 322 5.13 19.43 -22.80
C CYS A 322 4.12 18.32 -22.51
N PHE A 323 4.56 17.06 -22.50
CA PHE A 323 3.72 15.91 -22.14
C PHE A 323 3.19 16.00 -20.70
N CYS A 324 4.04 16.36 -19.72
CA CYS A 324 3.61 16.56 -18.34
C CYS A 324 2.62 17.73 -18.17
N LEU A 325 2.79 18.82 -18.94
CA LEU A 325 1.84 19.95 -18.94
C LEU A 325 0.46 19.55 -19.50
N VAL A 326 0.43 18.78 -20.60
CA VAL A 326 -0.82 18.25 -21.16
C VAL A 326 -1.53 17.30 -20.17
N LEU A 327 -0.78 16.41 -19.51
CA LEU A 327 -1.33 15.55 -18.45
C LEU A 327 -1.86 16.36 -17.26
N PHE A 328 -1.19 17.45 -16.87
CA PHE A 328 -1.62 18.30 -15.77
C PHE A 328 -2.90 19.09 -16.12
N GLY A 329 -3.00 19.65 -17.33
CA GLY A 329 -4.22 20.28 -17.83
C GLY A 329 -5.42 19.32 -17.86
N HIS A 330 -5.22 18.13 -18.43
CA HIS A 330 -6.24 17.08 -18.43
C HIS A 330 -6.61 16.63 -17.00
N ARG A 331 -5.65 16.58 -16.05
CA ARG A 331 -5.93 16.25 -14.65
C ARG A 331 -6.79 17.32 -13.96
N MET A 332 -6.66 18.59 -14.31
CA MET A 332 -7.52 19.68 -13.79
C MET A 332 -8.95 19.58 -14.33
N VAL A 333 -9.12 19.39 -15.65
CA VAL A 333 -10.44 19.13 -16.26
C VAL A 333 -11.09 17.89 -15.60
N ALA A 334 -10.28 16.87 -15.28
CA ALA A 334 -10.75 15.68 -14.58
C ALA A 334 -11.23 15.95 -13.14
N GLU A 335 -10.59 16.83 -12.35
CA GLU A 335 -11.13 17.20 -11.03
C GLU A 335 -12.47 17.92 -11.16
N VAL A 336 -12.62 18.86 -12.11
CA VAL A 336 -13.87 19.59 -12.34
C VAL A 336 -15.01 18.64 -12.71
N LEU A 337 -14.76 17.69 -13.61
CA LEU A 337 -15.74 16.68 -13.98
C LEU A 337 -16.06 15.71 -12.82
N LEU A 338 -15.08 15.30 -12.01
CA LEU A 338 -15.33 14.49 -10.81
C LEU A 338 -16.18 15.24 -9.78
N LEU A 339 -15.94 16.54 -9.56
CA LEU A 339 -16.76 17.37 -8.68
C LEU A 339 -18.21 17.49 -9.18
N ALA A 340 -18.41 17.64 -10.49
CA ALA A 340 -19.75 17.66 -11.10
C ALA A 340 -20.49 16.31 -10.93
N LEU A 341 -19.79 15.17 -11.10
CA LEU A 341 -20.36 13.83 -10.90
C LEU A 341 -20.64 13.50 -9.41
N GLU A 342 -19.94 14.16 -8.49
CA GLU A 342 -20.13 14.05 -7.04
C GLU A 342 -21.11 15.06 -6.44
N PHE A 343 -21.65 15.97 -7.26
CA PHE A 343 -22.66 16.94 -6.86
C PHE A 343 -23.89 16.25 -6.25
N ARG A 344 -24.42 16.83 -5.16
CA ARG A 344 -25.60 16.35 -4.43
C ARG A 344 -26.60 17.49 -4.29
N ALA A 345 -27.80 17.32 -4.84
CA ALA A 345 -28.85 18.35 -4.80
C ALA A 345 -29.43 18.58 -3.38
N LYS A 346 -29.16 17.70 -2.42
CA LYS A 346 -29.45 17.87 -0.98
C LYS A 346 -28.31 17.27 -0.14
N PRO A 347 -27.97 17.84 1.03
CA PRO A 347 -27.08 17.17 1.98
C PRO A 347 -27.68 15.82 2.38
N GLY A 348 -26.88 14.76 2.30
CA GLY A 348 -27.33 13.37 2.48
C GLY A 348 -27.96 12.69 1.24
N GLY A 349 -28.26 13.43 0.17
CA GLY A 349 -28.83 12.89 -1.07
C GLY A 349 -27.86 12.02 -1.87
N ALA A 350 -28.41 11.21 -2.78
CA ALA A 350 -27.66 10.48 -3.80
C ALA A 350 -26.91 11.44 -4.74
N ALA A 351 -25.67 11.10 -5.10
CA ALA A 351 -24.91 11.83 -6.12
C ALA A 351 -25.32 11.36 -7.53
N LEU A 352 -24.97 12.12 -8.57
CA LEU A 352 -25.33 11.78 -9.96
C LEU A 352 -24.85 10.38 -10.37
N LYS A 353 -23.62 10.02 -9.95
CA LYS A 353 -23.02 8.68 -10.08
C LYS A 353 -23.74 7.53 -9.36
N ASP A 354 -24.56 7.84 -8.36
CA ASP A 354 -25.33 6.83 -7.61
C ASP A 354 -26.63 6.48 -8.37
N ILE A 355 -27.12 7.41 -9.19
CA ILE A 355 -28.36 7.31 -9.95
C ILE A 355 -28.08 6.67 -11.32
N SER A 356 -27.09 7.20 -12.05
CA SER A 356 -26.79 6.87 -13.45
C SER A 356 -25.57 5.97 -13.61
N ALA A 357 -25.70 4.94 -14.45
CA ALA A 357 -24.63 4.05 -14.88
C ALA A 357 -23.60 4.78 -15.75
N THR A 358 -24.03 5.71 -16.62
CA THR A 358 -23.11 6.49 -17.47
C THR A 358 -22.24 7.45 -16.66
N ALA A 359 -22.86 8.21 -15.75
CA ALA A 359 -22.16 9.10 -14.82
C ALA A 359 -21.09 8.34 -14.02
N GLN A 360 -21.42 7.14 -13.55
CA GLN A 360 -20.48 6.26 -12.86
C GLN A 360 -19.38 5.69 -13.76
N GLN A 361 -19.69 5.29 -15.00
CA GLN A 361 -18.68 4.73 -15.91
C GLN A 361 -17.67 5.79 -16.34
N ILE A 362 -18.12 7.03 -16.53
CA ILE A 362 -17.26 8.19 -16.71
C ILE A 362 -16.38 8.40 -15.47
N GLU A 363 -16.95 8.36 -14.25
CA GLU A 363 -16.18 8.46 -13.01
C GLU A 363 -15.06 7.41 -12.93
N ILE A 364 -15.35 6.13 -13.23
CA ILE A 364 -14.38 5.03 -13.20
C ILE A 364 -13.23 5.29 -14.18
N ARG A 365 -13.53 5.60 -15.44
CA ARG A 365 -12.51 5.87 -16.48
C ARG A 365 -11.68 7.09 -16.11
N LEU A 366 -12.31 8.13 -15.56
CA LEU A 366 -11.65 9.37 -15.15
C LEU A 366 -10.72 9.14 -13.93
N GLN A 367 -11.16 8.37 -12.93
CA GLN A 367 -10.30 7.97 -11.80
C GLN A 367 -9.13 7.08 -12.24
N GLN A 368 -9.34 6.14 -13.19
CA GLN A 368 -8.28 5.32 -13.78
C GLN A 368 -7.22 6.19 -14.45
N PHE A 369 -7.62 7.12 -15.32
CA PHE A 369 -6.74 8.07 -15.98
C PHE A 369 -5.96 8.95 -14.97
N CYS A 370 -6.62 9.41 -13.90
CA CYS A 370 -5.97 10.20 -12.85
C CYS A 370 -4.97 9.42 -12.00
N TYR A 371 -5.10 8.09 -11.91
CA TYR A 371 -4.21 7.23 -11.11
C TYR A 371 -3.01 6.70 -11.90
N TRP A 372 -3.14 6.51 -13.22
CA TRP A 372 -2.06 6.01 -14.08
C TRP A 372 -0.73 6.78 -13.97
N PRO A 373 -0.69 8.14 -13.94
CA PRO A 373 0.57 8.87 -13.79
C PRO A 373 1.26 8.61 -12.44
N MET A 374 0.48 8.42 -11.37
CA MET A 374 0.99 8.09 -10.04
C MET A 374 1.55 6.66 -10.00
N GLN A 375 0.83 5.68 -10.56
CA GLN A 375 1.34 4.32 -10.73
C GLN A 375 2.60 4.28 -11.62
N TYR A 376 2.65 5.07 -12.68
CA TYR A 376 3.83 5.16 -13.54
C TYR A 376 5.05 5.70 -12.77
N SER A 377 4.87 6.66 -11.87
CA SER A 377 5.95 7.16 -11.02
C SER A 377 6.52 6.08 -10.09
N THR A 378 5.68 5.29 -9.42
CA THR A 378 6.18 4.18 -8.58
C THR A 378 6.88 3.09 -9.40
N LEU A 379 6.44 2.86 -10.65
CA LEU A 379 7.13 1.96 -11.59
C LEU A 379 8.46 2.53 -12.12
N ARG A 380 8.59 3.86 -12.23
CA ARG A 380 9.86 4.54 -12.50
C ARG A 380 10.82 4.41 -11.32
N GLN A 381 10.32 4.50 -10.08
CA GLN A 381 11.09 4.26 -8.86
C GLN A 381 11.55 2.79 -8.74
N ARG A 382 10.75 1.80 -9.20
CA ARG A 382 11.18 0.39 -9.28
C ARG A 382 12.44 0.23 -10.14
N LYS A 383 12.55 0.93 -11.28
CA LYS A 383 13.74 0.89 -12.15
C LYS A 383 15.01 1.49 -11.54
N MET A 384 14.90 2.17 -10.39
CA MET A 384 16.05 2.72 -9.63
C MET A 384 16.54 1.75 -8.54
N ASN A 385 16.05 0.51 -8.51
CA ASN A 385 16.35 -0.50 -7.48
C ASN A 385 16.51 -1.89 -8.11
N TRP A 386 17.20 -2.79 -7.39
CA TRP A 386 17.38 -4.20 -7.74
C TRP A 386 16.05 -4.90 -8.06
N ALA A 387 15.99 -5.69 -9.13
CA ALA A 387 14.73 -6.26 -9.62
C ALA A 387 14.22 -7.41 -8.74
N SER A 388 15.08 -7.99 -7.91
CA SER A 388 14.74 -8.93 -6.84
C SER A 388 13.88 -8.33 -5.71
N VAL A 389 13.80 -6.99 -5.58
CA VAL A 389 12.96 -6.34 -4.56
C VAL A 389 11.48 -6.52 -4.88
N THR A 390 10.81 -7.41 -4.15
CA THR A 390 9.46 -7.92 -4.44
C THR A 390 8.34 -6.89 -4.21
N THR A 391 8.55 -5.89 -3.37
CA THR A 391 7.49 -4.98 -2.86
C THR A 391 6.67 -4.27 -3.96
N SER A 392 7.29 -3.89 -5.08
CA SER A 392 6.66 -3.17 -6.20
C SER A 392 6.10 -4.09 -7.31
N HIS A 393 6.14 -5.41 -7.11
CA HIS A 393 5.61 -6.37 -8.09
C HIS A 393 4.07 -6.33 -8.20
N PRO A 394 3.29 -6.17 -7.12
CA PRO A 394 1.84 -5.99 -7.19
C PRO A 394 1.42 -4.74 -7.98
N ASP A 395 2.13 -3.61 -7.81
CA ASP A 395 1.79 -2.36 -8.50
C ASP A 395 1.99 -2.46 -10.01
N TYR A 396 3.05 -3.13 -10.46
CA TYR A 396 3.27 -3.43 -11.88
C TYR A 396 2.11 -4.25 -12.45
N ILE A 397 1.67 -5.30 -11.75
CA ILE A 397 0.60 -6.17 -12.25
C ILE A 397 -0.75 -5.43 -12.25
N ARG A 398 -1.03 -4.59 -11.24
CA ARG A 398 -2.22 -3.72 -11.20
C ARG A 398 -2.21 -2.68 -12.33
N PHE A 399 -1.11 -1.96 -12.55
CA PHE A 399 -0.97 -0.99 -13.64
C PHE A 399 -1.22 -1.64 -15.00
N TYR A 400 -0.47 -2.70 -15.35
CA TYR A 400 -0.61 -3.36 -16.64
C TYR A 400 -1.97 -4.07 -16.81
N ASN A 401 -2.60 -4.59 -15.74
CA ASN A 401 -3.97 -5.11 -15.84
C ASN A 401 -4.97 -3.99 -16.16
N SER A 402 -4.86 -2.82 -15.53
CA SER A 402 -5.76 -1.69 -15.81
C SER A 402 -5.58 -1.14 -17.24
N LEU A 403 -4.34 -0.99 -17.70
CA LEU A 403 -4.04 -0.51 -19.05
C LEU A 403 -4.50 -1.53 -20.12
N TRP A 404 -4.28 -2.82 -19.87
CA TRP A 404 -4.73 -3.89 -20.77
C TRP A 404 -6.26 -3.99 -20.82
N LEU A 405 -6.95 -3.83 -19.69
CA LEU A 405 -8.42 -3.79 -19.67
C LEU A 405 -8.98 -2.63 -20.50
N VAL A 406 -8.52 -1.40 -20.26
CA VAL A 406 -9.00 -0.23 -21.01
C VAL A 406 -8.65 -0.34 -22.50
N ALA A 407 -7.48 -0.85 -22.85
CA ALA A 407 -7.12 -1.09 -24.26
C ALA A 407 -8.07 -2.09 -24.95
N ASN A 408 -8.40 -3.22 -24.30
CA ASN A 408 -9.35 -4.19 -24.87
C ASN A 408 -10.78 -3.62 -24.92
N ASP A 409 -11.21 -2.89 -23.89
CA ASP A 409 -12.53 -2.25 -23.87
C ASP A 409 -12.68 -1.22 -24.99
N VAL A 410 -11.65 -0.43 -25.29
CA VAL A 410 -11.62 0.51 -26.43
C VAL A 410 -11.56 -0.23 -27.77
N ILE A 411 -10.77 -1.30 -27.91
CA ILE A 411 -10.71 -2.09 -29.16
C ILE A 411 -12.06 -2.75 -29.48
N ILE A 412 -12.69 -3.39 -28.49
CA ILE A 412 -14.02 -3.98 -28.63
C ILE A 412 -15.07 -2.87 -28.83
N GLY A 413 -14.90 -1.71 -28.17
CA GLY A 413 -15.76 -0.55 -28.29
C GLY A 413 -15.77 0.07 -29.68
N MET A 414 -14.60 0.20 -30.34
CA MET A 414 -14.52 0.65 -31.73
C MET A 414 -15.23 -0.30 -32.69
N ALA A 415 -15.04 -1.61 -32.54
CA ALA A 415 -15.72 -2.61 -33.37
C ALA A 415 -17.25 -2.60 -33.17
N LEU A 416 -17.69 -2.55 -31.91
CA LEU A 416 -19.11 -2.49 -31.55
C LEU A 416 -19.76 -1.17 -32.01
N GLY A 417 -19.07 -0.04 -31.82
CA GLY A 417 -19.54 1.29 -32.23
C GLY A 417 -19.69 1.41 -33.74
N SER A 418 -18.70 0.92 -34.50
CA SER A 418 -18.77 0.84 -35.97
C SER A 418 -20.02 0.09 -36.42
N TYR A 419 -20.27 -1.10 -35.87
CA TYR A 419 -21.42 -1.93 -36.21
C TYR A 419 -22.76 -1.26 -35.86
N ILE A 420 -22.87 -0.63 -34.68
CA ILE A 420 -24.07 0.08 -34.23
C ILE A 420 -24.37 1.31 -35.10
N ILE A 421 -23.33 2.07 -35.50
CA ILE A 421 -23.49 3.27 -36.34
C ILE A 421 -23.95 2.88 -37.75
N GLU A 422 -23.36 1.83 -38.33
CA GLU A 422 -23.72 1.32 -39.67
C GLU A 422 -25.16 0.80 -39.75
N HIS A 423 -25.66 0.19 -38.67
CA HIS A 423 -26.99 -0.42 -38.61
C HIS A 423 -28.02 0.39 -37.79
N ALA A 424 -27.75 1.69 -37.56
CA ALA A 424 -28.48 2.49 -36.56
C ALA A 424 -30.01 2.52 -36.76
N ASP A 425 -30.49 2.72 -37.99
CA ASP A 425 -31.93 2.79 -38.30
C ASP A 425 -32.64 1.42 -38.15
N TRP A 426 -31.96 0.34 -38.52
CA TRP A 426 -32.46 -1.03 -38.33
C TRP A 426 -32.50 -1.39 -36.83
N MET A 427 -31.45 -1.05 -36.09
CA MET A 427 -31.41 -1.24 -34.64
C MET A 427 -32.47 -0.39 -33.93
N ALA A 428 -32.72 0.83 -34.40
CA ALA A 428 -33.73 1.72 -33.82
C ALA A 428 -35.16 1.23 -34.07
N SER A 429 -35.51 0.85 -35.31
CA SER A 429 -36.81 0.27 -35.60
C SER A 429 -37.06 -1.02 -34.81
N ARG A 430 -36.06 -1.92 -34.71
CA ARG A 430 -36.16 -3.11 -33.84
C ARG A 430 -36.28 -2.79 -32.35
N MET A 431 -35.61 -1.76 -31.86
CA MET A 431 -35.75 -1.32 -30.48
C MET A 431 -37.16 -0.75 -30.21
N GLY A 432 -37.74 -0.03 -31.17
CA GLY A 432 -39.13 0.44 -31.16
C GLY A 432 -40.15 -0.71 -31.14
N ASP A 433 -40.00 -1.70 -32.03
CA ASP A 433 -40.81 -2.93 -32.08
C ASP A 433 -40.84 -3.64 -30.71
N ILE A 434 -39.65 -3.87 -30.13
CA ILE A 434 -39.47 -4.57 -28.86
C ILE A 434 -40.08 -3.76 -27.70
N LEU A 435 -39.80 -2.46 -27.64
CA LEU A 435 -40.37 -1.56 -26.62
C LEU A 435 -41.90 -1.58 -26.66
N ARG A 436 -42.50 -1.40 -27.84
CA ARG A 436 -43.95 -1.37 -28.01
C ARG A 436 -44.60 -2.73 -27.73
N THR A 437 -43.94 -3.83 -28.09
CA THR A 437 -44.44 -5.19 -27.86
C THR A 437 -44.43 -5.54 -26.37
N TYR A 438 -43.31 -5.33 -25.66
CA TYR A 438 -43.16 -5.78 -24.27
C TYR A 438 -43.55 -4.75 -23.22
N ALA A 439 -43.31 -3.45 -23.45
CA ALA A 439 -43.59 -2.39 -22.47
C ALA A 439 -44.96 -1.72 -22.65
N VAL A 440 -45.73 -2.06 -23.69
CA VAL A 440 -47.10 -1.58 -23.90
C VAL A 440 -48.05 -2.76 -24.14
N GLU A 441 -47.86 -3.50 -25.23
CA GLU A 441 -48.86 -4.48 -25.67
C GLU A 441 -48.98 -5.69 -24.72
N ALA A 442 -47.87 -6.20 -24.20
CA ALA A 442 -47.89 -7.28 -23.21
C ALA A 442 -48.57 -6.87 -21.89
N LEU A 443 -48.40 -5.63 -21.44
CA LEU A 443 -49.09 -5.10 -20.25
C LEU A 443 -50.59 -4.90 -20.51
N ARG A 444 -50.94 -4.34 -21.68
CA ARG A 444 -52.34 -4.17 -22.10
C ARG A 444 -53.08 -5.51 -22.10
N ARG A 445 -52.45 -6.56 -22.67
CA ARG A 445 -52.98 -7.93 -22.67
C ARG A 445 -53.11 -8.51 -21.26
N SER A 446 -52.10 -8.37 -20.40
CA SER A 446 -52.18 -8.94 -19.05
C SER A 446 -53.23 -8.24 -18.17
N ILE A 447 -53.43 -6.93 -18.32
CA ILE A 447 -54.52 -6.19 -17.66
C ILE A 447 -55.89 -6.64 -18.18
N SER A 448 -56.09 -6.73 -19.50
CA SER A 448 -57.37 -7.21 -20.06
C SER A 448 -57.71 -8.66 -19.67
N TRP A 449 -56.69 -9.50 -19.47
CA TRP A 449 -56.87 -10.87 -18.97
C TRP A 449 -57.25 -10.91 -17.48
N LEU A 450 -56.76 -9.95 -16.68
CA LEU A 450 -57.10 -9.76 -15.27
C LEU A 450 -58.52 -9.21 -15.05
N MET A 451 -59.05 -8.41 -15.98
CA MET A 451 -60.44 -7.91 -15.95
C MET A 451 -61.46 -9.03 -16.26
N GLY A 452 -61.02 -10.13 -16.89
CA GLY A 452 -61.78 -11.36 -17.04
C GLY A 452 -61.68 -12.28 -15.80
N TRP A 453 -61.59 -13.58 -16.02
CA TRP A 453 -61.40 -14.58 -14.94
C TRP A 453 -59.99 -15.21 -15.05
N PRO A 454 -58.94 -14.52 -14.57
CA PRO A 454 -57.56 -15.00 -14.71
C PRO A 454 -57.38 -16.35 -13.97
N ALA A 455 -56.87 -17.35 -14.70
CA ALA A 455 -56.68 -18.72 -14.21
C ALA A 455 -57.92 -19.37 -13.55
N GLY A 456 -59.14 -18.94 -13.92
CA GLY A 456 -60.39 -19.43 -13.34
C GLY A 456 -60.73 -18.84 -11.96
N LEU A 457 -59.94 -17.89 -11.45
CA LEU A 457 -60.19 -17.24 -10.17
C LEU A 457 -61.20 -16.10 -10.35
N LYS A 458 -62.38 -16.24 -9.71
CA LYS A 458 -63.47 -15.25 -9.81
C LYS A 458 -63.16 -14.00 -8.99
N LEU A 459 -62.70 -12.95 -9.67
CA LEU A 459 -62.41 -11.64 -9.09
C LEU A 459 -63.66 -10.76 -8.93
N ASN A 460 -63.54 -9.66 -8.18
CA ASN A 460 -64.56 -8.62 -8.12
C ASN A 460 -64.51 -7.80 -9.42
N GLY A 461 -65.56 -7.92 -10.24
CA GLY A 461 -65.64 -7.29 -11.57
C GLY A 461 -65.51 -5.78 -11.54
N GLU A 462 -66.25 -5.10 -10.66
CA GLU A 462 -66.23 -3.63 -10.54
C GLU A 462 -64.83 -3.10 -10.18
N LEU A 463 -64.17 -3.73 -9.21
CA LEU A 463 -62.82 -3.34 -8.79
C LEU A 463 -61.77 -3.70 -9.86
N ALA A 464 -61.92 -4.83 -10.54
CA ALA A 464 -61.03 -5.24 -11.61
C ALA A 464 -61.16 -4.32 -12.84
N ALA A 465 -62.38 -3.88 -13.17
CA ALA A 465 -62.64 -2.89 -14.21
C ALA A 465 -62.01 -1.54 -13.84
N PHE A 466 -62.33 -0.99 -12.65
CA PHE A 466 -61.79 0.30 -12.20
C PHE A 466 -60.24 0.33 -12.18
N LEU A 467 -59.59 -0.70 -11.63
CA LEU A 467 -58.13 -0.79 -11.65
C LEU A 467 -57.58 -1.00 -13.07
N GLY A 468 -58.26 -1.81 -13.88
CA GLY A 468 -57.92 -2.06 -15.27
C GLY A 468 -57.90 -0.78 -16.09
N ASP A 469 -59.02 -0.05 -16.11
CA ASP A 469 -59.19 1.19 -16.85
C ASP A 469 -58.22 2.28 -16.38
N LEU A 470 -57.96 2.39 -15.07
CA LEU A 470 -56.97 3.32 -14.53
C LEU A 470 -55.54 3.03 -15.03
N PHE A 471 -55.11 1.76 -15.02
CA PHE A 471 -53.79 1.40 -15.53
C PHE A 471 -53.71 1.48 -17.07
N LEU A 472 -54.78 1.11 -17.78
CA LEU A 472 -54.89 1.27 -19.22
C LEU A 472 -54.82 2.74 -19.62
N TRP A 473 -55.50 3.66 -18.94
CA TRP A 473 -55.44 5.10 -19.19
C TRP A 473 -54.00 5.67 -19.13
N VAL A 474 -53.20 5.24 -18.17
CA VAL A 474 -51.78 5.66 -18.09
C VAL A 474 -50.92 5.00 -19.18
N ILE A 475 -51.18 3.74 -19.55
CA ILE A 475 -50.54 3.10 -20.72
C ILE A 475 -50.90 3.84 -22.01
N HIS A 476 -52.16 4.27 -22.14
CA HIS A 476 -52.68 5.05 -23.25
C HIS A 476 -51.98 6.40 -23.37
N TYR A 477 -51.78 7.13 -22.25
CA TYR A 477 -50.98 8.35 -22.21
C TYR A 477 -49.50 8.13 -22.61
N TRP A 478 -48.87 7.07 -22.09
CA TRP A 478 -47.46 6.75 -22.39
C TRP A 478 -47.21 6.36 -23.87
N SER A 479 -48.23 5.80 -24.54
CA SER A 479 -48.13 5.19 -25.86
C SER A 479 -48.98 5.89 -26.95
N SER A 480 -49.37 7.15 -26.76
CA SER A 480 -50.61 7.75 -27.28
C SER A 480 -50.77 7.94 -28.81
N LYS A 481 -50.73 6.87 -29.61
CA LYS A 481 -51.46 6.87 -30.88
C LYS A 481 -52.97 7.00 -30.57
N PRO A 482 -53.69 8.00 -31.08
CA PRO A 482 -55.11 8.14 -30.83
C PRO A 482 -55.89 6.99 -31.49
N TYR A 483 -56.73 6.33 -30.72
CA TYR A 483 -57.61 5.26 -31.22
C TYR A 483 -58.59 5.86 -32.22
N SER A 484 -58.78 5.21 -33.36
CA SER A 484 -59.52 5.74 -34.52
C SER A 484 -61.00 6.07 -34.24
N LEU A 485 -61.52 5.68 -33.08
CA LEU A 485 -62.87 5.96 -32.58
C LEU A 485 -63.14 7.45 -32.29
N LEU A 486 -62.11 8.26 -31.99
CA LEU A 486 -62.28 9.70 -31.69
C LEU A 486 -61.79 10.65 -32.80
N LYS A 487 -61.27 10.11 -33.92
CA LYS A 487 -60.93 10.91 -35.12
C LYS A 487 -62.16 11.48 -35.86
N ARG A 488 -63.38 11.25 -35.36
CA ARG A 488 -64.63 11.75 -35.95
C ARG A 488 -65.14 13.06 -35.34
N VAL A 489 -64.45 13.60 -34.34
CA VAL A 489 -64.75 14.92 -33.72
C VAL A 489 -63.63 15.93 -33.98
N ALA A 490 -62.37 15.49 -33.97
CA ALA A 490 -61.17 16.32 -34.18
C ALA A 490 -60.92 16.72 -35.66
N ASN A 491 -61.97 17.18 -36.36
CA ASN A 491 -61.88 17.79 -37.70
C ASN A 491 -61.94 19.33 -37.66
N SER A 492 -61.96 19.95 -36.47
CA SER A 492 -61.67 21.37 -36.30
C SER A 492 -60.17 21.61 -36.39
N ALA A 493 -59.72 22.22 -37.48
CA ALA A 493 -58.33 22.63 -37.65
C ALA A 493 -58.05 23.94 -36.88
N ASP A 494 -57.99 23.83 -35.54
CA ASP A 494 -57.30 24.75 -34.64
C ASP A 494 -57.20 24.06 -33.27
N GLY A 495 -55.98 23.86 -32.77
CA GLY A 495 -55.70 23.04 -31.58
C GLY A 495 -54.22 22.87 -31.35
N ASP A 496 -53.62 23.83 -30.64
CA ASP A 496 -52.17 23.96 -30.50
C ASP A 496 -51.54 22.80 -29.69
N GLY A 497 -50.28 22.48 -29.99
CA GLY A 497 -49.71 21.16 -29.73
C GLY A 497 -49.19 20.92 -28.30
N LEU A 498 -49.87 20.08 -27.50
CA LEU A 498 -49.35 19.58 -26.22
C LEU A 498 -49.75 18.11 -25.89
N GLY A 499 -49.82 17.25 -26.91
CA GLY A 499 -50.42 15.90 -26.80
C GLY A 499 -49.64 14.73 -27.42
N ALA A 500 -48.31 14.81 -27.52
CA ALA A 500 -47.49 13.71 -28.05
C ALA A 500 -47.02 12.75 -26.92
N GLY A 501 -47.49 11.51 -26.94
CA GLY A 501 -47.14 10.49 -25.94
C GLY A 501 -45.67 10.09 -25.97
N CYS A 502 -45.14 9.69 -24.81
CA CYS A 502 -43.70 9.48 -24.57
C CYS A 502 -42.99 8.60 -25.61
N ILE A 503 -43.64 7.54 -26.10
CA ILE A 503 -43.06 6.64 -27.11
C ILE A 503 -43.06 7.26 -28.52
N GLU A 504 -44.12 7.99 -28.90
CA GLU A 504 -44.25 8.57 -30.25
C GLU A 504 -43.37 9.82 -30.42
N ALA A 505 -43.17 10.60 -29.35
CA ALA A 505 -42.15 11.65 -29.30
C ALA A 505 -40.71 11.08 -29.37
N LEU A 506 -40.50 9.84 -28.92
CA LEU A 506 -39.19 9.17 -28.94
C LEU A 506 -38.89 8.49 -30.28
N GLU A 507 -39.89 7.98 -30.99
CA GLU A 507 -39.76 7.26 -32.27
C GLU A 507 -38.84 7.97 -33.29
N PRO A 508 -38.97 9.28 -33.60
CA PRO A 508 -38.06 9.99 -34.51
C PRO A 508 -36.70 10.36 -33.88
N MET A 509 -36.55 10.29 -32.56
CA MET A 509 -35.26 10.48 -31.87
C MET A 509 -34.48 9.18 -31.69
N LEU A 510 -35.14 8.03 -31.81
CA LEU A 510 -34.55 6.72 -31.50
C LEU A 510 -33.33 6.38 -32.37
N PRO A 511 -33.30 6.63 -33.69
CA PRO A 511 -32.08 6.48 -34.50
C PRO A 511 -30.92 7.38 -34.05
N ARG A 512 -31.21 8.62 -33.63
CA ARG A 512 -30.20 9.55 -33.11
C ARG A 512 -29.63 9.09 -31.76
N LEU A 513 -30.46 8.49 -30.91
CA LEU A 513 -30.05 7.88 -29.65
C LEU A 513 -29.21 6.62 -29.87
N VAL A 514 -29.58 5.75 -30.82
CA VAL A 514 -28.78 4.58 -31.21
C VAL A 514 -27.45 5.00 -31.82
N TRP A 515 -27.42 6.02 -32.67
CA TRP A 515 -26.18 6.60 -33.19
C TRP A 515 -25.29 7.16 -32.07
N PHE A 516 -25.87 7.88 -31.09
CA PHE A 516 -25.14 8.39 -29.91
C PHE A 516 -24.60 7.26 -29.02
N ILE A 517 -25.36 6.16 -28.84
CA ILE A 517 -24.89 4.94 -28.18
C ILE A 517 -23.69 4.37 -28.95
N GLY A 518 -23.80 4.23 -30.28
CA GLY A 518 -22.72 3.81 -31.16
C GLY A 518 -21.46 4.66 -30.99
N PHE A 519 -21.60 6.00 -31.07
CA PHE A 519 -20.52 6.96 -30.86
C PHE A 519 -19.89 6.87 -29.45
N SER A 520 -20.69 6.64 -28.41
CA SER A 520 -20.16 6.45 -27.04
C SER A 520 -19.19 5.28 -26.92
N SER A 521 -19.29 4.29 -27.80
CA SER A 521 -18.43 3.10 -27.85
C SER A 521 -16.97 3.40 -28.20
N PHE A 522 -16.66 4.55 -28.82
CA PHE A 522 -15.28 4.98 -29.04
C PHE A 522 -14.51 5.20 -27.72
N ALA A 523 -15.22 5.46 -26.60
CA ALA A 523 -14.64 5.53 -25.26
C ALA A 523 -14.58 4.16 -24.54
N GLY A 524 -15.00 3.08 -25.20
CA GLY A 524 -14.96 1.70 -24.73
C GLY A 524 -16.32 0.98 -24.76
N ALA A 525 -16.34 -0.33 -24.96
CA ALA A 525 -17.55 -1.16 -25.03
C ALA A 525 -18.41 -1.12 -23.75
N SER A 526 -17.78 -0.83 -22.62
CA SER A 526 -18.44 -0.53 -21.35
C SER A 526 -19.39 0.68 -21.39
N MET A 527 -19.13 1.68 -22.24
CA MET A 527 -19.91 2.92 -22.34
C MET A 527 -21.31 2.73 -22.94
N PRO A 528 -21.52 2.12 -24.14
CA PRO A 528 -22.85 1.91 -24.69
C PRO A 528 -23.72 1.03 -23.79
N ILE A 529 -23.12 0.06 -23.08
CA ILE A 529 -23.82 -0.78 -22.09
C ILE A 529 -24.35 0.08 -20.92
N ALA A 530 -23.55 1.03 -20.44
CA ALA A 530 -23.99 1.98 -19.42
C ALA A 530 -25.10 2.93 -19.92
N VAL A 531 -24.98 3.46 -21.14
CA VAL A 531 -26.01 4.32 -21.75
C VAL A 531 -27.32 3.54 -21.93
N PHE A 532 -27.24 2.30 -22.41
CA PHE A 532 -28.41 1.45 -22.60
C PHE A 532 -29.08 1.04 -21.26
N SER A 533 -28.31 0.81 -20.19
CA SER A 533 -28.83 0.52 -18.84
C SER A 533 -29.63 1.68 -18.24
N ASP A 534 -29.17 2.93 -18.46
CA ASP A 534 -29.91 4.12 -18.04
C ASP A 534 -31.11 4.41 -18.97
N LEU A 535 -30.97 4.22 -20.29
CA LEU A 535 -32.07 4.34 -21.25
C LEU A 535 -33.21 3.34 -20.95
N LEU A 536 -32.89 2.07 -20.67
CA LEU A 536 -33.86 1.07 -20.20
C LEU A 536 -34.57 1.51 -18.90
N SER A 537 -33.86 2.22 -18.02
CA SER A 537 -34.43 2.72 -16.76
C SER A 537 -35.44 3.85 -17.02
N ALA A 538 -35.22 4.71 -18.01
CA ALA A 538 -36.18 5.74 -18.43
C ALA A 538 -37.37 5.14 -19.19
N LEU A 539 -37.12 4.21 -20.11
CA LEU A 539 -38.13 3.54 -20.94
C LEU A 539 -39.13 2.68 -20.18
N THR A 540 -38.86 2.35 -18.92
CA THR A 540 -39.70 1.50 -18.06
C THR A 540 -40.26 2.24 -16.84
N MET A 541 -40.23 3.58 -16.86
CA MET A 541 -40.66 4.43 -15.74
C MET A 541 -42.15 4.27 -15.41
N HIS A 542 -43.02 4.05 -16.41
CA HIS A 542 -44.44 3.74 -16.22
C HIS A 542 -44.65 2.40 -15.49
N ILE A 543 -43.89 1.36 -15.82
CA ILE A 543 -43.94 0.06 -15.14
C ILE A 543 -43.50 0.19 -13.67
N TYR A 544 -42.48 1.02 -13.41
CA TYR A 544 -42.08 1.36 -12.04
C TYR A 544 -43.19 2.10 -11.28
N SER A 545 -43.92 3.01 -11.95
CA SER A 545 -45.09 3.69 -11.38
C SER A 545 -46.23 2.72 -11.04
N PHE A 546 -46.56 1.78 -11.94
CA PHE A 546 -47.59 0.76 -11.68
C PHE A 546 -47.24 -0.17 -10.54
N TYR A 547 -45.98 -0.61 -10.45
CA TYR A 547 -45.48 -1.36 -9.29
C TYR A 547 -45.62 -0.53 -8.00
N LEU A 548 -45.20 0.75 -7.99
CA LEU A 548 -45.28 1.58 -6.79
C LEU A 548 -46.73 1.85 -6.35
N ALA A 549 -47.64 2.09 -7.29
CA ALA A 549 -49.06 2.31 -7.01
C ALA A 549 -49.74 1.03 -6.47
N SER A 550 -49.63 -0.08 -7.18
CA SER A 550 -50.22 -1.36 -6.77
C SER A 550 -49.63 -1.89 -5.46
N ALA A 551 -48.32 -1.76 -5.24
CA ALA A 551 -47.66 -2.11 -3.98
C ALA A 551 -48.21 -1.30 -2.80
N ARG A 552 -48.40 0.02 -2.96
CA ARG A 552 -48.98 0.89 -1.92
C ARG A 552 -50.43 0.50 -1.59
N ILE A 553 -51.26 0.27 -2.60
CA ILE A 553 -52.66 -0.15 -2.41
C ILE A 553 -52.73 -1.50 -1.68
N TYR A 554 -51.91 -2.47 -2.11
CA TYR A 554 -51.83 -3.78 -1.48
C TYR A 554 -51.32 -3.72 -0.03
N HIS A 555 -50.25 -2.98 0.23
CA HIS A 555 -49.70 -2.82 1.58
C HIS A 555 -50.71 -2.14 2.53
N TRP A 556 -51.37 -1.08 2.06
CA TRP A 556 -52.41 -0.36 2.81
C TRP A 556 -53.60 -1.28 3.15
N GLN A 557 -54.07 -2.06 2.17
CA GLN A 557 -55.15 -3.03 2.39
C GLN A 557 -54.75 -4.12 3.40
N LEU A 558 -53.51 -4.66 3.32
CA LEU A 558 -53.00 -5.61 4.31
C LEU A 558 -52.91 -5.00 5.72
N THR A 559 -52.40 -3.77 5.86
CA THR A 559 -52.30 -3.10 7.17
C THR A 559 -53.68 -2.83 7.78
N ILE A 560 -54.65 -2.37 6.99
CA ILE A 560 -56.03 -2.22 7.46
C ILE A 560 -56.61 -3.58 7.86
N LEU A 561 -56.48 -4.61 7.02
CA LEU A 561 -57.00 -5.94 7.31
C LEU A 561 -56.39 -6.53 8.59
N GLN A 562 -55.09 -6.31 8.84
CA GLN A 562 -54.41 -6.70 10.08
C GLN A 562 -54.95 -5.93 11.31
N SER A 563 -55.20 -4.62 11.18
CA SER A 563 -55.77 -3.82 12.27
C SER A 563 -57.22 -4.22 12.61
N LEU A 564 -58.06 -4.49 11.60
CA LEU A 564 -59.42 -5.00 11.77
C LEU A 564 -59.42 -6.44 12.33
N PHE A 565 -58.44 -7.27 11.96
CA PHE A 565 -58.23 -8.59 12.57
C PHE A 565 -57.79 -8.50 14.04
N HIS A 566 -57.18 -7.40 14.48
CA HIS A 566 -56.90 -7.16 15.90
C HIS A 566 -58.14 -6.64 16.63
N LEU A 567 -58.91 -5.72 16.02
CA LEU A 567 -60.20 -5.23 16.53
C LEU A 567 -61.15 -6.39 16.89
N PHE A 568 -61.33 -7.35 15.98
CA PHE A 568 -62.09 -8.60 16.23
C PHE A 568 -61.69 -9.38 17.48
N ARG A 569 -60.42 -9.32 17.85
CA ARG A 569 -59.83 -10.17 18.90
C ARG A 569 -59.78 -9.45 20.25
N GLY A 570 -60.47 -8.31 20.39
CA GLY A 570 -60.41 -7.44 21.56
C GLY A 570 -59.02 -6.84 21.75
N LYS A 571 -58.31 -6.53 20.66
CA LYS A 571 -56.88 -6.18 20.69
C LYS A 571 -56.54 -4.94 19.89
N LYS A 572 -55.56 -4.19 20.39
CA LYS A 572 -55.07 -2.93 19.83
C LYS A 572 -53.55 -2.97 19.73
N HIS A 573 -52.98 -2.52 18.62
CA HIS A 573 -51.54 -2.33 18.53
C HIS A 573 -51.16 -1.01 19.21
N ASN A 574 -50.30 -1.08 20.22
CA ASN A 574 -49.84 0.07 20.98
C ASN A 574 -48.49 0.55 20.42
N VAL A 575 -48.54 1.58 19.58
CA VAL A 575 -47.36 2.14 18.89
C VAL A 575 -46.29 2.61 19.87
N LEU A 576 -46.68 3.21 21.00
CA LEU A 576 -45.74 3.73 22.02
C LEU A 576 -44.99 2.62 22.78
N ARG A 577 -45.52 1.39 22.79
CA ARG A 577 -44.91 0.22 23.46
C ARG A 577 -44.56 -0.93 22.50
N ASN A 578 -44.67 -0.69 21.19
CA ASN A 578 -44.52 -1.65 20.09
C ASN A 578 -45.03 -3.07 20.40
N ARG A 579 -46.26 -3.16 20.94
CA ARG A 579 -46.87 -4.44 21.39
C ARG A 579 -48.35 -4.52 21.05
N ILE A 580 -48.97 -5.67 21.32
CA ILE A 580 -50.42 -5.86 21.17
C ILE A 580 -51.01 -5.91 22.59
N ASP A 581 -51.78 -4.89 22.95
CA ASP A 581 -52.53 -4.81 24.20
C ASP A 581 -53.98 -5.27 23.96
N SER A 582 -54.68 -5.69 25.01
CA SER A 582 -56.14 -5.83 24.98
C SER A 582 -56.80 -4.45 25.00
N CYS A 583 -57.95 -4.34 24.34
CA CYS A 583 -58.79 -3.14 24.34
C CYS A 583 -60.23 -3.59 24.25
N ASP A 584 -61.06 -3.09 25.16
CA ASP A 584 -62.50 -3.29 25.11
C ASP A 584 -63.08 -2.37 24.02
N TYR A 585 -64.08 -2.86 23.29
CA TYR A 585 -64.72 -2.18 22.16
C TYR A 585 -66.23 -2.40 22.25
N ASP A 586 -67.02 -1.37 21.92
CA ASP A 586 -68.48 -1.49 21.90
C ASP A 586 -68.95 -2.42 20.77
N LEU A 587 -70.13 -3.01 20.94
CA LEU A 587 -70.74 -3.93 19.96
C LEU A 587 -70.87 -3.30 18.57
N ASP A 588 -71.22 -2.01 18.51
CA ASP A 588 -71.37 -1.27 17.24
C ASP A 588 -70.02 -1.08 16.54
N GLN A 589 -68.95 -0.79 17.29
CA GLN A 589 -67.59 -0.67 16.76
C GLN A 589 -67.10 -2.02 16.19
N LEU A 590 -67.40 -3.11 16.90
CA LEU A 590 -67.08 -4.47 16.48
C LEU A 590 -67.88 -4.87 15.22
N LEU A 591 -69.18 -4.55 15.16
CA LEU A 591 -70.05 -4.80 14.01
C LEU A 591 -69.55 -4.06 12.76
N VAL A 592 -69.29 -2.76 12.86
CA VAL A 592 -68.76 -1.95 11.76
C VAL A 592 -67.40 -2.46 11.31
N GLY A 593 -66.52 -2.83 12.25
CA GLY A 593 -65.25 -3.51 11.96
C GLY A 593 -65.43 -4.84 11.21
N THR A 594 -66.48 -5.61 11.53
CA THR A 594 -66.84 -6.88 10.87
C THR A 594 -67.19 -6.65 9.40
N ILE A 595 -68.02 -5.65 9.12
CA ILE A 595 -68.49 -5.34 7.76
C ILE A 595 -67.31 -4.86 6.91
N PHE A 596 -66.46 -3.96 7.43
CA PHE A 596 -65.27 -3.52 6.69
C PHE A 596 -64.23 -4.64 6.50
N PHE A 597 -64.01 -5.51 7.50
CA PHE A 597 -63.08 -6.63 7.35
C PHE A 597 -63.52 -7.62 6.27
N THR A 598 -64.80 -8.01 6.28
CA THR A 598 -65.33 -9.00 5.33
C THR A 598 -65.31 -8.46 3.91
N LEU A 599 -65.73 -7.20 3.71
CA LEU A 599 -65.60 -6.49 2.43
C LEU A 599 -64.14 -6.43 1.96
N LEU A 600 -63.21 -5.95 2.78
CA LEU A 600 -61.80 -5.83 2.39
C LEU A 600 -61.13 -7.19 2.15
N SER A 601 -61.58 -8.25 2.83
CA SER A 601 -61.14 -9.64 2.59
C SER A 601 -61.55 -10.12 1.19
N PHE A 602 -62.81 -9.90 0.78
CA PHE A 602 -63.28 -10.31 -0.54
C PHE A 602 -62.73 -9.46 -1.69
N LEU A 603 -62.31 -8.21 -1.42
CA LEU A 603 -61.61 -7.38 -2.40
C LEU A 603 -60.11 -7.76 -2.56
N LEU A 604 -59.49 -8.34 -1.53
CA LEU A 604 -58.05 -8.62 -1.49
C LEU A 604 -57.50 -9.46 -2.66
N PRO A 605 -58.14 -10.55 -3.13
CA PRO A 605 -57.63 -11.35 -4.25
C PRO A 605 -57.44 -10.53 -5.53
N THR A 606 -58.32 -9.56 -5.78
CA THR A 606 -58.24 -8.66 -6.94
C THR A 606 -56.98 -7.81 -6.88
N VAL A 607 -56.75 -7.14 -5.75
CA VAL A 607 -55.56 -6.29 -5.55
C VAL A 607 -54.27 -7.10 -5.57
N VAL A 608 -54.26 -8.30 -4.96
CA VAL A 608 -53.12 -9.24 -4.99
C VAL A 608 -52.71 -9.59 -6.43
N VAL A 609 -53.66 -9.98 -7.28
CA VAL A 609 -53.35 -10.44 -8.64
C VAL A 609 -52.86 -9.27 -9.52
N PHE A 610 -53.45 -8.08 -9.40
CA PHE A 610 -52.93 -6.86 -10.05
C PHE A 610 -51.50 -6.51 -9.58
N TYR A 611 -51.25 -6.54 -8.27
CA TYR A 611 -49.92 -6.31 -7.70
C TYR A 611 -48.87 -7.32 -8.21
N LEU A 612 -49.19 -8.62 -8.20
CA LEU A 612 -48.26 -9.66 -8.63
C LEU A 612 -47.87 -9.52 -10.11
N ASN A 613 -48.80 -9.14 -10.99
CA ASN A 613 -48.52 -8.88 -12.41
C ASN A 613 -47.44 -7.79 -12.59
N PHE A 614 -47.61 -6.64 -11.94
CA PHE A 614 -46.62 -5.55 -12.01
C PHE A 614 -45.32 -5.85 -11.25
N ALA A 615 -45.39 -6.61 -10.14
CA ALA A 615 -44.21 -7.07 -9.43
C ALA A 615 -43.34 -8.01 -10.28
N VAL A 616 -43.94 -8.96 -11.01
CA VAL A 616 -43.22 -9.85 -11.95
C VAL A 616 -42.57 -9.03 -13.08
N ALA A 617 -43.32 -8.14 -13.72
CA ALA A 617 -42.77 -7.25 -14.76
C ALA A 617 -41.60 -6.41 -14.23
N ARG A 618 -41.71 -5.87 -13.01
CA ARG A 618 -40.66 -5.11 -12.35
C ARG A 618 -39.43 -5.96 -12.03
N MET A 619 -39.60 -7.20 -11.55
CA MET A 619 -38.50 -8.12 -11.24
C MET A 619 -37.73 -8.57 -12.48
N ILE A 620 -38.40 -8.72 -13.64
CA ILE A 620 -37.73 -8.97 -14.92
C ILE A 620 -36.80 -7.80 -15.28
N ILE A 621 -37.28 -6.56 -15.19
CA ILE A 621 -36.48 -5.35 -15.47
C ILE A 621 -35.28 -5.22 -14.51
N ILE A 622 -35.49 -5.48 -13.21
CA ILE A 622 -34.41 -5.51 -12.21
C ILE A 622 -33.36 -6.58 -12.56
N SER A 623 -33.79 -7.75 -13.02
CA SER A 623 -32.90 -8.85 -13.41
C SER A 623 -32.07 -8.51 -14.65
N ILE A 624 -32.67 -7.89 -15.67
CA ILE A 624 -31.97 -7.40 -16.86
C ILE A 624 -30.93 -6.33 -16.47
N LYS A 625 -31.31 -5.36 -15.62
CA LYS A 625 -30.38 -4.33 -15.14
C LYS A 625 -29.22 -4.91 -14.34
N ALA A 626 -29.46 -5.87 -13.46
CA ALA A 626 -28.40 -6.61 -12.76
C ALA A 626 -27.49 -7.39 -13.71
N GLY A 627 -28.01 -7.85 -14.86
CA GLY A 627 -27.23 -8.41 -15.96
C GLY A 627 -26.26 -7.39 -16.57
N PHE A 628 -26.72 -6.17 -16.89
CA PHE A 628 -25.83 -5.10 -17.38
C PHE A 628 -24.82 -4.66 -16.30
N ASP A 629 -25.24 -4.51 -15.05
CA ASP A 629 -24.37 -4.08 -13.96
C ASP A 629 -23.27 -5.13 -13.64
N THR A 630 -23.55 -6.42 -13.85
CA THR A 630 -22.53 -7.50 -13.74
C THR A 630 -21.63 -7.60 -14.97
N LEU A 631 -22.17 -7.45 -16.19
CA LEU A 631 -21.38 -7.38 -17.43
C LEU A 631 -20.38 -6.21 -17.40
N LEU A 632 -20.83 -5.03 -16.96
CA LEU A 632 -20.00 -3.85 -16.77
C LEU A 632 -18.88 -4.10 -15.74
N SER A 633 -19.17 -4.86 -14.68
CA SER A 633 -18.18 -5.26 -13.67
C SER A 633 -17.12 -6.21 -14.22
N CYS A 634 -17.51 -7.14 -15.09
CA CYS A 634 -16.56 -7.98 -15.81
C CYS A 634 -15.65 -7.12 -16.71
N LEU A 635 -16.21 -6.29 -17.60
CA LEU A 635 -15.43 -5.47 -18.52
C LEU A 635 -14.44 -4.52 -17.81
N ASN A 636 -14.82 -3.94 -16.68
CA ASN A 636 -13.99 -2.97 -15.97
C ASN A 636 -12.86 -3.54 -15.12
N HIS A 637 -12.94 -4.80 -14.69
CA HIS A 637 -12.08 -5.33 -13.61
C HIS A 637 -11.53 -6.74 -13.89
N PHE A 638 -11.86 -7.40 -15.01
CA PHE A 638 -11.46 -8.80 -15.23
C PHE A 638 -9.94 -8.97 -15.11
N PRO A 639 -9.44 -10.01 -14.41
CA PRO A 639 -7.99 -10.20 -14.21
C PRO A 639 -7.31 -10.76 -15.49
N LEU A 640 -7.56 -10.17 -16.66
CA LEU A 640 -7.06 -10.63 -17.98
C LEU A 640 -5.54 -10.74 -17.99
N PHE A 641 -4.83 -9.74 -17.48
CA PHE A 641 -3.37 -9.73 -17.47
C PHE A 641 -2.81 -10.75 -16.45
N ALA A 642 -3.45 -10.90 -15.29
CA ALA A 642 -3.06 -11.94 -14.33
C ALA A 642 -3.32 -13.36 -14.88
N LEU A 643 -4.45 -13.58 -15.57
CA LEU A 643 -4.76 -14.85 -16.24
C LEU A 643 -3.75 -15.14 -17.37
N MET A 644 -3.44 -14.14 -18.20
CA MET A 644 -2.42 -14.23 -19.25
C MET A 644 -1.04 -14.58 -18.67
N LEU A 645 -0.62 -13.92 -17.58
CA LEU A 645 0.62 -14.25 -16.86
C LEU A 645 0.57 -15.68 -16.29
N ARG A 646 -0.58 -16.10 -15.74
CA ARG A 646 -0.76 -17.43 -15.14
C ARG A 646 -0.64 -18.58 -16.15
N VAL A 647 -1.07 -18.34 -17.39
CA VAL A 647 -0.91 -19.26 -18.53
C VAL A 647 0.51 -19.21 -19.09
N LYS A 648 1.08 -18.00 -19.26
CA LYS A 648 2.38 -17.80 -19.92
C LYS A 648 3.60 -18.18 -19.07
N ASP A 649 3.56 -17.92 -17.76
CA ASP A 649 4.67 -18.18 -16.84
C ASP A 649 4.15 -18.15 -15.37
N PRO A 650 3.67 -19.29 -14.85
CA PRO A 650 3.01 -19.33 -13.53
C PRO A 650 3.91 -18.90 -12.37
N ARG A 651 5.25 -18.92 -12.55
CA ARG A 651 6.23 -18.52 -11.53
C ARG A 651 6.30 -17.00 -11.29
N ARG A 652 5.51 -16.20 -12.01
CA ARG A 652 5.36 -14.74 -11.83
C ARG A 652 4.27 -14.34 -10.83
N LEU A 653 3.39 -15.28 -10.48
CA LEU A 653 2.26 -15.07 -9.56
C LEU A 653 2.38 -16.06 -8.40
N PRO A 654 3.30 -15.84 -7.44
CA PRO A 654 3.44 -16.72 -6.28
C PRO A 654 2.18 -16.66 -5.40
N GLY A 655 1.69 -17.86 -5.05
CA GLY A 655 0.61 -18.11 -4.10
C GLY A 655 1.07 -18.71 -2.78
N GLY A 656 2.37 -18.96 -2.62
CA GLY A 656 2.99 -19.56 -1.44
C GLY A 656 4.17 -20.49 -1.81
N ILE A 657 4.64 -21.27 -0.85
CA ILE A 657 5.70 -22.28 -1.03
C ILE A 657 5.25 -23.69 -0.63
N ARG A 658 5.84 -24.70 -1.28
CA ARG A 658 5.75 -26.11 -0.89
C ARG A 658 7.15 -26.65 -0.65
N PHE A 659 7.36 -27.29 0.48
CA PHE A 659 8.49 -28.18 0.70
C PHE A 659 8.08 -29.59 0.30
N GLU A 660 8.90 -30.25 -0.52
CA GLU A 660 8.81 -31.68 -0.81
C GLU A 660 10.05 -32.34 -0.24
N LEU A 661 9.88 -33.21 0.76
CA LEU A 661 10.96 -34.09 1.19
C LEU A 661 11.29 -35.04 0.02
N ARG A 662 12.58 -35.21 -0.27
CA ARG A 662 13.09 -36.18 -1.23
C ARG A 662 13.96 -37.16 -0.49
N ASP A 663 13.33 -38.16 0.08
CA ASP A 663 14.02 -39.33 0.60
C ASP A 663 14.79 -39.98 -0.55
N GLY A 664 16.07 -40.30 -0.31
CA GLY A 664 16.86 -41.08 -1.25
C GLY A 664 16.34 -42.52 -1.35
N PRO A 665 16.68 -43.27 -2.40
CA PRO A 665 16.51 -44.72 -2.36
C PRO A 665 17.30 -45.25 -1.16
N GLU A 666 16.67 -46.16 -0.39
CA GLU A 666 17.14 -46.64 0.92
C GLU A 666 18.65 -46.82 0.99
N GLN A 667 19.34 -45.89 1.66
CA GLN A 667 20.78 -45.97 1.87
C GLN A 667 21.03 -47.02 2.95
N LYS A 668 21.11 -48.29 2.51
CA LYS A 668 21.45 -49.44 3.34
C LYS A 668 22.65 -49.11 4.22
N ALA A 669 22.60 -49.55 5.48
CA ALA A 669 23.66 -49.35 6.45
C ALA A 669 25.02 -49.70 5.84
N SER A 670 25.92 -48.72 5.87
CA SER A 670 27.25 -48.75 5.29
C SER A 670 28.15 -47.96 6.24
N ASP A 671 29.00 -48.65 6.99
CA ASP A 671 29.72 -48.10 8.14
C ASP A 671 30.62 -46.93 7.75
N SER A 672 30.12 -45.72 8.00
CA SER A 672 30.75 -44.45 7.67
C SER A 672 30.24 -43.37 8.61
N ASN A 673 31.15 -42.52 9.11
CA ASN A 673 30.82 -41.44 10.06
C ASN A 673 30.16 -40.23 9.38
N GLU A 674 29.34 -40.44 8.34
CA GLU A 674 28.64 -39.38 7.63
C GLU A 674 27.38 -38.95 8.41
N PRO A 675 27.18 -37.64 8.67
CA PRO A 675 26.00 -37.16 9.39
C PRO A 675 24.74 -37.37 8.53
N PRO A 676 23.59 -37.73 9.12
CA PRO A 676 22.36 -37.98 8.37
C PRO A 676 21.94 -36.74 7.58
N THR A 677 21.97 -36.85 6.25
CA THR A 677 21.57 -35.77 5.33
C THR A 677 20.11 -35.90 4.94
N SER A 678 19.37 -34.80 4.97
CA SER A 678 17.96 -34.76 4.56
C SER A 678 17.78 -33.74 3.44
N VAL A 679 17.30 -34.19 2.28
CA VAL A 679 17.17 -33.36 1.07
C VAL A 679 15.73 -32.88 0.91
N ILE A 680 15.53 -31.57 0.94
CA ILE A 680 14.23 -30.93 0.86
C ILE A 680 14.21 -30.07 -0.41
N TYR A 681 13.21 -30.23 -1.26
CA TYR A 681 13.05 -29.47 -2.50
C TYR A 681 11.96 -28.40 -2.34
N LEU A 682 12.34 -27.12 -2.48
CA LEU A 682 11.48 -25.95 -2.36
C LEU A 682 10.85 -25.61 -3.73
N LYS A 683 9.52 -25.70 -3.82
CA LYS A 683 8.73 -25.25 -4.98
C LYS A 683 7.91 -24.01 -4.64
N SER A 684 7.89 -23.03 -5.55
CA SER A 684 6.88 -21.97 -5.56
C SER A 684 5.52 -22.55 -5.98
N ILE A 685 4.49 -22.41 -5.13
CA ILE A 685 3.10 -22.68 -5.54
C ILE A 685 2.60 -21.44 -6.30
N PRO A 686 2.11 -21.57 -7.54
CA PRO A 686 1.51 -20.45 -8.25
C PRO A 686 0.05 -20.21 -7.82
N LEU A 687 -0.36 -18.93 -7.78
CA LEU A 687 -1.66 -18.46 -7.29
C LEU A 687 -2.85 -19.28 -7.84
N SER A 688 -3.82 -19.64 -6.98
CA SER A 688 -4.95 -20.48 -7.39
C SER A 688 -6.00 -19.69 -8.19
N MET A 689 -6.73 -20.37 -9.08
CA MET A 689 -7.82 -19.76 -9.86
C MET A 689 -8.90 -19.16 -8.93
N GLY A 690 -9.28 -19.89 -7.88
CA GLY A 690 -10.23 -19.40 -6.87
C GLY A 690 -9.75 -18.14 -6.13
N ALA A 691 -8.44 -17.99 -5.88
CA ALA A 691 -7.89 -16.77 -5.28
C ALA A 691 -7.96 -15.57 -6.24
N MET A 692 -7.68 -15.77 -7.53
CA MET A 692 -7.79 -14.70 -8.54
C MET A 692 -9.23 -14.21 -8.74
N PHE A 693 -10.22 -15.11 -8.68
CA PHE A 693 -11.64 -14.78 -8.86
C PHE A 693 -12.41 -14.56 -7.55
N ASN A 694 -11.74 -14.54 -6.38
CA ASN A 694 -12.37 -14.42 -5.06
C ASN A 694 -13.31 -13.19 -4.96
N GLN A 695 -12.93 -12.04 -5.51
CA GLN A 695 -13.77 -10.83 -5.53
C GLN A 695 -15.06 -11.00 -6.35
N TYR A 696 -15.03 -11.79 -7.42
CA TYR A 696 -16.20 -12.10 -8.26
C TYR A 696 -17.15 -13.05 -7.55
N PHE A 697 -16.62 -14.07 -6.88
CA PHE A 697 -17.44 -14.95 -6.04
C PHE A 697 -18.07 -14.18 -4.87
N GLN A 698 -17.38 -13.20 -4.30
CA GLN A 698 -17.95 -12.28 -3.30
C GLN A 698 -19.05 -11.37 -3.91
N MET A 699 -18.85 -10.81 -5.11
CA MET A 699 -19.87 -10.00 -5.80
C MET A 699 -21.14 -10.82 -6.08
N ALA A 700 -20.98 -12.01 -6.68
CA ALA A 700 -22.07 -12.93 -6.97
C ALA A 700 -22.78 -13.38 -5.68
N HIS A 701 -22.04 -13.62 -4.60
CA HIS A 701 -22.61 -13.95 -3.30
C HIS A 701 -23.43 -12.79 -2.70
N ARG A 702 -22.96 -11.53 -2.80
CA ARG A 702 -23.73 -10.34 -2.38
C ARG A 702 -25.02 -10.19 -3.17
N ILE A 703 -24.96 -10.25 -4.50
CA ILE A 703 -26.13 -10.15 -5.40
C ILE A 703 -27.15 -11.25 -5.08
N ARG A 704 -26.69 -12.51 -5.01
CA ARG A 704 -27.51 -13.67 -4.67
C ARG A 704 -28.16 -13.50 -3.30
N LYS A 705 -27.38 -13.10 -2.28
CA LYS A 705 -27.89 -12.91 -0.92
C LYS A 705 -28.91 -11.79 -0.83
N HIS A 706 -28.76 -10.69 -1.57
CA HIS A 706 -29.71 -9.58 -1.53
C HIS A 706 -31.06 -9.99 -2.16
N TYR A 707 -31.06 -10.37 -3.45
CA TYR A 707 -32.31 -10.67 -4.18
C TYR A 707 -33.01 -11.96 -3.75
N LEU A 708 -32.27 -12.96 -3.24
CA LEU A 708 -32.84 -14.20 -2.68
C LEU A 708 -32.82 -14.19 -1.13
N SER A 709 -32.85 -13.00 -0.51
CA SER A 709 -33.03 -12.91 0.94
C SER A 709 -34.47 -13.23 1.33
N PRO A 710 -34.70 -13.93 2.46
CA PRO A 710 -36.03 -14.04 3.05
C PRO A 710 -36.67 -12.68 3.35
N GLY A 711 -35.86 -11.64 3.61
CA GLY A 711 -36.33 -10.26 3.79
C GLY A 711 -36.91 -9.63 2.53
N VAL A 712 -36.29 -9.81 1.35
CA VAL A 712 -36.87 -9.35 0.08
C VAL A 712 -38.12 -10.15 -0.28
N LEU A 713 -38.14 -11.46 -0.03
CA LEU A 713 -39.34 -12.28 -0.19
C LEU A 713 -40.48 -11.81 0.73
N LEU A 714 -40.19 -11.52 2.01
CA LEU A 714 -41.19 -11.01 2.96
C LEU A 714 -41.67 -9.60 2.59
N ARG A 715 -40.80 -8.71 2.10
CA ARG A 715 -41.19 -7.38 1.60
C ARG A 715 -42.12 -7.51 0.38
N LEU A 716 -41.80 -8.39 -0.56
CA LEU A 716 -42.66 -8.68 -1.72
C LEU A 716 -44.00 -9.33 -1.31
N LEU A 717 -44.02 -10.21 -0.31
CA LEU A 717 -45.26 -10.80 0.23
C LEU A 717 -46.12 -9.81 1.03
N THR A 718 -45.55 -8.72 1.54
CA THR A 718 -46.26 -7.71 2.36
C THR A 718 -46.60 -6.43 1.56
N GLY A 719 -46.28 -6.37 0.27
CA GLY A 719 -46.44 -5.16 -0.54
C GLY A 719 -45.43 -4.05 -0.23
N GLN A 720 -44.45 -4.30 0.65
CA GLN A 720 -43.40 -3.33 0.95
C GLN A 720 -42.43 -3.18 -0.24
N PHE A 721 -41.93 -1.96 -0.41
CA PHE A 721 -41.01 -1.64 -1.50
C PHE A 721 -39.71 -2.46 -1.40
N VAL A 722 -39.38 -3.19 -2.46
CA VAL A 722 -38.07 -3.84 -2.59
C VAL A 722 -37.04 -2.76 -2.94
N PRO A 723 -36.08 -2.44 -2.05
CA PRO A 723 -35.08 -1.43 -2.36
C PRO A 723 -34.21 -1.89 -3.54
N PRO A 724 -33.85 -1.03 -4.49
CA PRO A 724 -32.82 -1.34 -5.47
C PRO A 724 -31.48 -1.51 -4.74
N ILE A 725 -30.61 -2.43 -5.21
CA ILE A 725 -29.28 -2.55 -4.61
C ILE A 725 -28.54 -1.22 -4.75
N ASN A 726 -28.09 -0.68 -3.62
CA ASN A 726 -27.24 0.52 -3.57
C ASN A 726 -26.01 0.34 -4.48
N ARG A 727 -25.94 1.11 -5.59
CA ARG A 727 -24.86 1.04 -6.59
C ARG A 727 -23.47 1.03 -5.92
N LYS A 728 -23.25 1.90 -4.93
CA LYS A 728 -22.04 1.96 -4.08
C LYS A 728 -21.55 0.59 -3.60
N ASN A 729 -22.46 -0.27 -3.13
CA ASN A 729 -22.12 -1.53 -2.49
C ASN A 729 -21.77 -2.64 -3.48
N LEU A 730 -22.31 -2.59 -4.71
CA LEU A 730 -21.85 -3.40 -5.84
C LEU A 730 -20.47 -2.96 -6.33
N TYR A 731 -20.31 -1.65 -6.55
CA TYR A 731 -19.15 -1.10 -7.26
C TYR A 731 -17.97 -0.77 -6.35
N SER A 732 -18.13 -0.86 -5.02
CA SER A 732 -17.03 -0.95 -4.05
C SER A 732 -15.93 -1.94 -4.47
N LEU A 733 -16.33 -3.03 -5.15
CA LEU A 733 -15.43 -4.06 -5.69
C LEU A 733 -14.71 -3.62 -6.98
N GLN A 734 -15.37 -2.90 -7.90
CA GLN A 734 -14.72 -2.32 -9.09
C GLN A 734 -13.66 -1.29 -8.69
N TYR A 735 -13.95 -0.49 -7.65
CA TYR A 735 -13.01 0.47 -7.08
C TYR A 735 -11.85 -0.16 -6.29
N SER A 736 -11.72 -1.49 -6.19
CA SER A 736 -10.66 -2.15 -5.41
C SER A 736 -9.25 -2.08 -6.02
N MET A 737 -9.13 -1.69 -7.30
CA MET A 737 -7.85 -1.37 -7.96
C MET A 737 -7.39 0.08 -7.75
N LEU A 738 -8.31 0.97 -7.33
CA LEU A 738 -8.11 2.41 -7.20
C LEU A 738 -7.94 2.80 -5.73
N PRO A 739 -7.12 3.82 -5.39
CA PRO A 739 -6.88 4.22 -4.01
C PRO A 739 -8.15 4.73 -3.31
N ALA A 740 -8.15 4.73 -1.97
CA ALA A 740 -9.28 5.18 -1.15
C ALA A 740 -9.29 6.70 -0.87
N LYS A 741 -8.20 7.40 -1.23
CA LYS A 741 -8.11 8.86 -1.34
C LYS A 741 -7.60 9.16 -2.75
N ARG A 742 -8.20 10.13 -3.45
CA ARG A 742 -7.66 10.62 -4.73
C ARG A 742 -6.39 11.41 -4.46
N ALA A 743 -5.33 11.18 -5.23
CA ALA A 743 -4.13 12.00 -5.15
C ALA A 743 -4.39 13.38 -5.80
N THR A 744 -3.99 14.46 -5.14
CA THR A 744 -4.23 15.81 -5.66
C THR A 744 -3.45 16.05 -6.96
N ALA A 745 -3.93 16.96 -7.82
CA ALA A 745 -3.20 17.34 -9.03
C ALA A 745 -1.77 17.83 -8.72
N TRP A 746 -1.55 18.45 -7.56
CA TRP A 746 -0.24 18.89 -7.09
C TRP A 746 0.65 17.75 -6.56
N GLU A 747 0.09 16.69 -5.98
CA GLU A 747 0.83 15.43 -5.72
C GLU A 747 1.23 14.76 -7.03
N MET A 748 0.35 14.70 -8.02
CA MET A 748 0.65 14.14 -9.34
C MET A 748 1.78 14.91 -10.03
N TRP A 749 1.71 16.25 -10.04
CA TRP A 749 2.76 17.12 -10.59
C TRP A 749 4.12 16.88 -9.91
N ARG A 750 4.14 16.83 -8.56
CA ARG A 750 5.35 16.51 -7.79
C ARG A 750 5.86 15.09 -8.06
N ALA A 751 4.99 14.09 -8.21
CA ALA A 751 5.37 12.70 -8.47
C ALA A 751 5.90 12.48 -9.90
N LEU A 752 5.46 13.27 -10.89
CA LEU A 752 5.98 13.24 -12.26
C LEU A 752 7.29 14.04 -12.40
N ASN A 753 7.36 15.23 -11.80
CA ASN A 753 8.51 16.12 -11.86
C ASN A 753 9.53 15.89 -10.74
N MET A 754 9.38 14.82 -9.96
CA MET A 754 10.52 14.23 -9.25
C MET A 754 11.54 13.74 -10.29
N GLU A 755 12.53 14.60 -10.57
CA GLU A 755 13.89 14.11 -10.79
C GLU A 755 14.20 13.13 -9.63
N PRO A 756 14.66 11.90 -9.91
CA PRO A 756 14.94 10.93 -8.86
C PRO A 756 16.00 11.54 -7.94
N GLN A 757 15.60 11.88 -6.69
CA GLN A 757 16.36 12.61 -5.65
C GLN A 757 17.82 12.77 -6.05
N LYS A 758 18.12 13.89 -6.73
CA LYS A 758 19.44 14.22 -7.28
C LYS A 758 20.41 14.07 -6.13
N LYS A 759 21.20 12.96 -6.11
CA LYS A 759 21.96 12.48 -4.93
C LYS A 759 22.44 13.70 -4.16
N LYS A 760 21.87 13.97 -2.96
CA LYS A 760 22.08 15.21 -2.18
C LYS A 760 23.53 15.61 -2.38
N SER A 761 23.77 16.66 -3.18
CA SER A 761 25.08 16.87 -3.79
C SER A 761 26.07 16.99 -2.66
N PHE A 762 26.88 15.93 -2.49
CA PHE A 762 27.57 15.68 -1.23
C PHE A 762 28.45 16.90 -0.99
N GLN A 763 28.05 17.74 -0.03
CA GLN A 763 28.88 18.83 0.42
C GLN A 763 30.14 18.14 0.91
N LEU A 764 31.25 18.41 0.24
CA LEU A 764 32.55 17.92 0.69
C LEU A 764 32.67 18.27 2.17
N PRO A 765 33.32 17.44 3.01
CA PRO A 765 33.88 17.95 4.24
C PRO A 765 34.74 19.15 3.84
N LEU A 766 34.24 20.34 4.16
CA LEU A 766 34.84 21.60 3.79
C LEU A 766 36.06 21.72 4.70
N ILE A 767 37.23 21.30 4.23
CA ILE A 767 38.49 21.39 4.99
C ILE A 767 38.76 22.89 5.13
N PRO A 768 38.49 23.54 6.29
CA PRO A 768 38.42 25.00 6.33
C PRO A 768 39.79 25.59 6.05
N HIS A 769 40.81 24.96 6.66
CA HIS A 769 42.22 25.24 6.47
C HIS A 769 42.69 25.17 5.00
N PHE A 770 42.09 24.33 4.14
CA PHE A 770 42.44 24.34 2.72
C PHE A 770 41.91 25.60 2.02
N GLN A 771 40.67 26.01 2.32
CA GLN A 771 40.11 27.23 1.72
C GLN A 771 40.77 28.49 2.28
N GLU A 772 41.16 28.47 3.55
CA GLU A 772 41.95 29.49 4.22
C GLU A 772 43.34 29.64 3.57
N ASN A 773 44.08 28.53 3.41
CA ASN A 773 45.39 28.54 2.74
C ASN A 773 45.29 29.00 1.26
N VAL A 774 44.22 28.63 0.55
CA VAL A 774 43.96 29.12 -0.81
C VAL A 774 43.63 30.61 -0.83
N ALA A 775 42.78 31.11 0.08
CA ALA A 775 42.44 32.53 0.15
C ALA A 775 43.65 33.41 0.51
N VAL A 776 44.51 32.95 1.42
CA VAL A 776 45.79 33.62 1.75
C VAL A 776 46.73 33.65 0.53
N LEU A 777 46.77 32.59 -0.28
CA LEU A 777 47.54 32.61 -1.53
C LEU A 777 46.94 33.53 -2.59
N GLU A 778 45.61 33.64 -2.69
CA GLU A 778 44.98 34.61 -3.60
C GLU A 778 45.26 36.07 -3.17
N ASP A 779 45.16 36.38 -1.88
CA ASP A 779 45.50 37.71 -1.33
C ASP A 779 47.00 38.03 -1.53
N GLN A 780 47.90 37.08 -1.31
CA GLN A 780 49.33 37.24 -1.64
C GLN A 780 49.58 37.47 -3.13
N ILE A 781 48.85 36.79 -4.03
CA ILE A 781 48.96 36.98 -5.49
C ILE A 781 48.49 38.38 -5.90
N ASP A 782 47.39 38.88 -5.35
CA ASP A 782 46.88 40.21 -5.66
C ASP A 782 47.79 41.30 -5.07
N GLN A 783 48.43 41.07 -3.92
CA GLN A 783 49.41 41.97 -3.32
C GLN A 783 50.71 42.11 -4.14
N LEU A 784 51.08 41.13 -4.99
CA LEU A 784 52.27 41.21 -5.86
C LEU A 784 52.29 42.42 -6.81
N GLU A 785 51.13 42.97 -7.20
CA GLU A 785 51.07 44.20 -8.02
C GLU A 785 51.60 45.43 -7.24
N SER A 786 51.55 45.40 -5.90
CA SER A 786 51.97 46.49 -5.02
C SER A 786 53.43 46.43 -4.55
N VAL A 787 54.06 45.25 -4.59
CA VAL A 787 55.43 45.04 -4.07
C VAL A 787 56.48 45.77 -4.93
N SER A 788 57.41 46.47 -4.28
CA SER A 788 58.51 47.20 -4.91
C SER A 788 59.39 46.31 -5.81
N ALA A 789 59.88 46.85 -6.92
CA ALA A 789 60.86 46.17 -7.77
C ALA A 789 62.32 46.38 -7.32
N VAL A 790 62.55 47.06 -6.19
CA VAL A 790 63.88 47.33 -5.63
C VAL A 790 64.41 46.09 -4.88
N ALA A 791 65.74 45.93 -4.84
CA ALA A 791 66.49 44.91 -4.10
C ALA A 791 66.21 43.42 -4.40
N GLY A 792 65.14 43.07 -5.11
CA GLY A 792 64.75 41.69 -5.42
C GLY A 792 63.53 41.18 -4.63
N GLU A 793 62.99 42.00 -3.72
CA GLU A 793 61.85 41.69 -2.83
C GLU A 793 60.65 41.07 -3.60
N ARG A 794 60.35 41.62 -4.78
CA ARG A 794 59.29 41.10 -5.68
C ARG A 794 59.55 39.69 -6.21
N GLN A 795 60.81 39.31 -6.45
CA GLN A 795 61.15 37.95 -6.88
C GLN A 795 61.03 36.97 -5.71
N GLU A 796 61.53 37.35 -4.53
CA GLU A 796 61.37 36.55 -3.31
C GLU A 796 59.89 36.34 -2.95
N ALA A 797 59.04 37.35 -3.15
CA ALA A 797 57.59 37.23 -2.98
C ALA A 797 56.94 36.26 -3.99
N ILE A 798 57.36 36.27 -5.26
CA ILE A 798 56.90 35.29 -6.26
C ILE A 798 57.32 33.87 -5.87
N ASP A 799 58.56 33.69 -5.46
CA ASP A 799 59.11 32.38 -5.09
C ASP A 799 58.48 31.85 -3.79
N HIS A 800 58.12 32.73 -2.84
CA HIS A 800 57.32 32.41 -1.65
C HIS A 800 55.92 31.90 -2.01
N VAL A 801 55.21 32.58 -2.92
CA VAL A 801 53.88 32.14 -3.39
C VAL A 801 53.98 30.80 -4.15
N LEU A 802 55.02 30.60 -4.97
CA LEU A 802 55.28 29.31 -5.64
C LEU A 802 55.51 28.18 -4.62
N ALA A 803 56.29 28.44 -3.57
CA ALA A 803 56.50 27.48 -2.48
C ALA A 803 55.20 27.15 -1.73
N GLY A 804 54.36 28.15 -1.47
CA GLY A 804 53.04 27.96 -0.84
C GLY A 804 52.08 27.14 -1.70
N ILE A 805 52.02 27.39 -3.02
CA ILE A 805 51.23 26.58 -3.96
C ILE A 805 51.73 25.12 -3.98
N ALA A 806 53.05 24.90 -3.98
CA ALA A 806 53.63 23.57 -3.92
C ALA A 806 53.31 22.85 -2.59
N GLN A 807 53.35 23.56 -1.46
CA GLN A 807 52.98 23.03 -0.15
C GLN A 807 51.50 22.65 -0.08
N VAL A 808 50.60 23.47 -0.65
CA VAL A 808 49.17 23.14 -0.76
C VAL A 808 48.94 21.93 -1.67
N GLN A 809 49.70 21.79 -2.76
CA GLN A 809 49.64 20.61 -3.64
C GLN A 809 50.07 19.32 -2.92
N ILE A 810 51.07 19.38 -2.03
CA ILE A 810 51.50 18.26 -1.19
C ILE A 810 50.46 17.97 -0.09
N GLN A 811 49.90 18.98 0.56
CA GLN A 811 48.81 18.77 1.53
C GLN A 811 47.60 18.07 0.88
N VAL A 812 47.31 18.33 -0.40
CA VAL A 812 46.26 17.64 -1.15
C VAL A 812 46.60 16.17 -1.48
N SER A 813 47.87 15.83 -1.74
CA SER A 813 48.24 14.41 -1.87
C SER A 813 48.14 13.67 -0.54
N ASP A 814 48.63 14.28 0.53
CA ASP A 814 48.82 13.61 1.81
C ASP A 814 47.48 13.45 2.55
N ALA A 815 46.61 14.46 2.46
CA ALA A 815 45.23 14.38 2.96
C ALA A 815 44.40 13.27 2.28
N ALA A 816 44.76 12.85 1.06
CA ALA A 816 44.10 11.71 0.41
C ALA A 816 44.40 10.38 1.13
N ASP A 817 45.55 10.25 1.80
CA ASP A 817 45.98 9.05 2.51
C ASP A 817 45.65 9.01 4.00
N TYR A 818 45.53 10.17 4.67
CA TYR A 818 45.05 10.24 6.06
C TYR A 818 43.54 9.92 6.24
N THR A 819 42.77 9.74 5.16
CA THR A 819 41.33 9.43 5.26
C THR A 819 41.05 8.02 5.83
N PRO A 820 40.28 7.88 6.93
CA PRO A 820 40.01 6.59 7.56
C PRO A 820 39.40 5.55 6.61
N SER A 821 39.86 4.30 6.72
CA SER A 821 39.46 3.19 5.83
C SER A 821 37.95 2.86 5.86
N TYR A 822 37.26 3.22 6.95
CA TYR A 822 35.80 3.16 7.05
C TYR A 822 35.11 4.22 6.18
N GLU A 823 35.60 5.46 6.22
CA GLU A 823 35.04 6.59 5.46
C GLU A 823 35.39 6.49 3.97
N ARG A 824 36.61 6.06 3.63
CA ARG A 824 37.04 5.75 2.25
C ARG A 824 36.00 4.91 1.48
N ARG A 825 35.23 4.03 2.14
CA ARG A 825 34.14 3.25 1.50
C ARG A 825 32.92 4.07 1.06
N GLN A 826 32.51 5.12 1.80
CA GLN A 826 31.39 5.97 1.36
C GLN A 826 31.83 6.96 0.26
N TYR A 827 33.07 7.46 0.34
CA TYR A 827 33.57 8.49 -0.57
C TYR A 827 34.01 7.92 -1.95
N ALA A 828 34.57 6.70 -1.99
CA ALA A 828 35.14 6.10 -3.21
C ALA A 828 34.15 5.63 -4.30
N GLU A 829 32.83 5.71 -4.08
CA GLU A 829 31.83 5.41 -5.13
C GLU A 829 31.56 6.58 -6.09
N VAL A 830 31.88 7.83 -5.70
CA VAL A 830 31.53 9.03 -6.50
C VAL A 830 32.59 10.14 -6.44
N CYS A 831 33.21 10.37 -5.29
CA CYS A 831 33.90 11.64 -5.04
C CYS A 831 35.34 11.64 -5.56
N ASP A 832 36.13 10.64 -5.22
CA ASP A 832 37.59 10.53 -5.45
C ASP A 832 38.14 11.23 -6.72
N ALA A 833 37.78 10.73 -7.92
CA ALA A 833 38.25 11.31 -9.19
C ALA A 833 37.71 12.72 -9.49
N ARG A 834 36.58 13.12 -8.90
CA ARG A 834 35.95 14.43 -9.08
C ARG A 834 36.47 15.47 -8.09
N LEU A 835 36.83 15.00 -6.90
CA LEU A 835 37.47 15.72 -5.82
C LEU A 835 38.91 16.08 -6.20
N LYS A 836 39.66 15.09 -6.72
CA LYS A 836 40.99 15.31 -7.30
C LYS A 836 40.96 16.28 -8.48
N PHE A 837 40.04 16.12 -9.44
CA PHE A 837 39.87 17.07 -10.54
C PHE A 837 39.55 18.50 -10.07
N TYR A 838 38.74 18.66 -9.01
CA TYR A 838 38.42 19.97 -8.45
C TYR A 838 39.64 20.63 -7.78
N PHE A 839 40.43 19.88 -7.01
CA PHE A 839 41.69 20.40 -6.44
C PHE A 839 42.74 20.69 -7.52
N GLU A 840 42.88 19.84 -8.54
CA GLU A 840 43.74 20.10 -9.70
C GLU A 840 43.30 21.36 -10.46
N GLN A 841 41.99 21.63 -10.57
CA GLN A 841 41.49 22.90 -11.13
C GLN A 841 41.80 24.12 -10.24
N ILE A 842 41.73 24.01 -8.91
CA ILE A 842 42.07 25.13 -8.00
C ILE A 842 43.57 25.43 -8.04
N VAL A 843 44.43 24.42 -7.89
CA VAL A 843 45.89 24.59 -7.98
C VAL A 843 46.28 25.16 -9.35
N LYS A 844 45.65 24.67 -10.43
CA LYS A 844 45.85 25.27 -11.75
C LYS A 844 45.36 26.73 -11.82
N SER A 845 44.19 27.06 -11.25
CA SER A 845 43.66 28.43 -11.25
C SER A 845 44.56 29.41 -10.50
N LEU A 846 45.18 28.98 -9.39
CA LEU A 846 46.19 29.77 -8.68
C LEU A 846 47.45 29.98 -9.54
N HIS A 847 47.92 28.92 -10.20
CA HIS A 847 49.10 29.00 -11.07
C HIS A 847 48.84 29.84 -12.33
N ASP A 848 47.66 29.73 -12.94
CA ASP A 848 47.24 30.57 -14.08
C ASP A 848 47.10 32.05 -13.65
N LYS A 849 46.50 32.34 -12.48
CA LYS A 849 46.46 33.70 -11.88
C LYS A 849 47.86 34.28 -11.64
N LEU A 850 48.74 33.53 -10.99
CA LEU A 850 50.11 33.96 -10.69
C LEU A 850 50.90 34.24 -11.98
N ASN A 851 50.74 33.41 -13.02
CA ASN A 851 51.36 33.68 -14.31
C ASN A 851 50.78 34.95 -14.97
N GLU A 852 49.49 35.26 -14.81
CA GLU A 852 48.92 36.52 -15.30
C GLU A 852 49.47 37.74 -14.56
N THR A 853 49.49 37.73 -13.21
CA THR A 853 50.04 38.86 -12.44
C THR A 853 51.54 39.03 -12.69
N VAL A 854 52.34 37.95 -12.69
CA VAL A 854 53.77 38.00 -13.00
C VAL A 854 54.02 38.54 -14.42
N THR A 855 53.26 38.13 -15.44
CA THR A 855 53.43 38.66 -16.81
C THR A 855 52.89 40.09 -17.02
N ARG A 856 52.07 40.60 -16.09
CA ARG A 856 51.60 41.99 -16.04
C ARG A 856 52.57 42.91 -15.27
N VAL A 857 53.23 42.37 -14.23
CA VAL A 857 54.08 43.08 -13.27
C VAL A 857 55.57 43.05 -13.67
N THR A 858 56.02 42.09 -14.48
CA THR A 858 57.39 42.07 -15.04
C THR A 858 57.53 42.97 -16.28
N PRO A 859 58.58 43.82 -16.35
CA PRO A 859 58.83 44.62 -17.54
C PRO A 859 59.31 43.72 -18.69
N LYS A 860 58.64 43.78 -19.84
CA LYS A 860 58.99 42.98 -21.04
C LYS A 860 60.41 43.31 -21.50
N SER A 861 61.35 42.41 -21.28
CA SER A 861 62.75 42.55 -21.69
C SER A 861 62.87 42.55 -23.21
N ARG A 862 63.08 43.75 -23.76
CA ARG A 862 63.54 43.90 -25.15
C ARG A 862 65.01 43.44 -25.19
N PHE A 863 65.35 42.63 -26.19
CA PHE A 863 66.67 42.01 -26.41
C PHE A 863 67.05 40.85 -25.47
N GLN A 864 66.75 39.62 -25.90
CA GLN A 864 67.71 38.52 -25.79
C GLN A 864 67.61 37.59 -27.00
N PHE A 865 68.75 37.06 -27.46
CA PHE A 865 68.85 36.32 -28.71
C PHE A 865 68.56 34.82 -28.53
N LYS A 866 67.92 34.20 -29.53
CA LYS A 866 67.83 32.74 -29.59
C LYS A 866 69.23 32.12 -29.66
N ARG A 867 69.52 31.18 -28.77
CA ARG A 867 70.46 30.08 -29.04
C ARG A 867 69.66 28.80 -29.20
N SER A 868 70.01 28.04 -30.24
CA SER A 868 69.62 26.65 -30.45
C SER A 868 70.91 25.84 -30.46
N VAL A 869 70.89 24.63 -29.90
CA VAL A 869 71.79 23.50 -30.20
C VAL A 869 71.30 22.30 -29.40
N ASP A 870 71.41 21.12 -30.00
CA ASP A 870 71.01 19.83 -29.42
C ASP A 870 72.20 19.11 -28.76
N ASP A 871 71.86 18.08 -27.97
CA ASP A 871 72.61 16.84 -27.72
C ASP A 871 74.01 16.79 -27.03
N THR A 872 74.05 15.90 -26.03
CA THR A 872 75.17 15.04 -25.56
C THR A 872 76.31 15.54 -24.64
N ALA A 873 76.67 14.61 -23.73
CA ALA A 873 77.99 14.35 -23.11
C ALA A 873 78.56 15.25 -21.96
N HIS A 874 78.18 14.90 -20.72
CA HIS A 874 79.04 14.32 -19.66
C HIS A 874 80.40 14.98 -19.28
N VAL A 875 80.60 15.31 -17.98
CA VAL A 875 81.73 14.93 -17.08
C VAL A 875 81.78 15.79 -15.79
N ASP A 876 81.48 15.11 -14.67
CA ASP A 876 82.12 15.11 -13.33
C ASP A 876 82.83 16.35 -12.74
N MET A 877 82.61 16.58 -11.43
CA MET A 877 83.68 16.77 -10.42
C MET A 877 83.13 16.96 -8.98
N GLY A 878 83.51 16.07 -8.06
CA GLY A 878 83.77 16.41 -6.65
C GLY A 878 82.65 16.28 -5.61
N ALA A 879 82.84 15.36 -4.64
CA ALA A 879 82.37 15.52 -3.26
C ALA A 879 83.49 16.16 -2.40
N PRO A 880 83.21 16.68 -1.19
CA PRO A 880 83.20 15.79 -0.01
C PRO A 880 82.15 16.15 1.07
N GLU A 881 82.24 15.46 2.21
CA GLU A 881 81.31 15.49 3.35
C GLU A 881 81.35 16.77 4.20
N ASN A 882 80.30 17.01 4.99
CA ASN A 882 80.37 17.04 6.48
C ASN A 882 78.97 17.12 7.14
N ASP A 883 78.68 16.24 8.12
CA ASP A 883 77.47 16.25 8.99
C ASP A 883 77.87 16.57 10.45
N PRO A 884 77.52 17.74 11.01
CA PRO A 884 77.87 18.11 12.38
C PRO A 884 76.74 17.85 13.40
N ARG A 885 76.39 16.58 13.63
CA ARG A 885 75.57 16.20 14.80
C ARG A 885 76.37 16.22 16.10
N LEU A 886 76.38 17.34 16.84
CA LEU A 886 76.65 17.33 18.28
C LEU A 886 75.83 18.39 19.05
N ASN A 887 75.36 17.99 20.22
CA ASN A 887 74.55 18.74 21.20
C ASN A 887 75.44 19.66 22.08
N PRO A 888 74.94 20.64 22.90
CA PRO A 888 73.79 20.44 23.81
C PRO A 888 72.93 21.66 24.25
N GLY A 889 71.85 21.36 25.00
CA GLY A 889 71.75 21.94 26.36
C GLY A 889 70.62 22.92 26.70
N SER A 890 69.44 22.37 27.07
CA SER A 890 68.56 22.82 28.19
C SER A 890 68.27 24.32 28.45
N LEU A 891 66.98 24.65 28.65
CA LEU A 891 66.46 24.92 30.00
C LEU A 891 64.91 24.91 30.05
N SER A 892 64.35 24.47 31.17
CA SER A 892 62.90 24.35 31.39
C SER A 892 62.36 25.49 32.26
N ARG A 893 61.10 25.90 32.05
CA ARG A 893 60.28 26.47 33.12
C ARG A 893 58.77 26.23 32.91
N ASN A 894 58.13 25.64 33.92
CA ASN A 894 56.67 25.53 34.04
C ASN A 894 56.08 26.81 34.65
N SER A 895 54.85 27.17 34.25
CA SER A 895 53.93 27.94 35.10
C SER A 895 52.46 27.81 34.64
N GLN A 896 51.74 26.88 35.27
CA GLN A 896 50.29 27.02 35.55
C GLN A 896 50.15 27.55 37.00
N PRO A 897 48.94 27.85 37.50
CA PRO A 897 47.85 28.63 36.91
C PRO A 897 47.42 29.77 37.87
N MET A 898 46.45 30.62 37.50
CA MET A 898 45.60 31.32 38.48
C MET A 898 44.15 31.46 37.97
N THR A 899 43.21 31.29 38.90
CA THR A 899 41.77 31.54 38.78
C THR A 899 41.41 32.88 39.40
N PHE A 900 40.32 33.53 38.96
CA PHE A 900 39.27 34.04 39.86
C PHE A 900 37.95 34.29 39.09
N GLU A 901 36.89 34.63 39.82
CA GLU A 901 35.51 34.21 39.53
C GLU A 901 34.56 35.32 39.02
N ASN A 902 33.39 34.87 38.52
CA ASN A 902 32.05 35.47 38.59
C ASN A 902 31.74 36.85 37.93
N ALA A 903 30.93 36.78 36.87
CA ALA A 903 29.77 37.65 36.63
C ALA A 903 28.65 36.82 35.95
N VAL A 904 27.42 37.34 35.89
CA VAL A 904 26.17 36.59 35.59
C VAL A 904 25.34 37.32 34.51
N GLU A 905 24.31 36.65 33.96
CA GLU A 905 23.29 37.14 33.01
C GLU A 905 23.80 37.39 31.55
N GLU A 906 23.01 37.18 30.48
CA GLU A 906 21.63 36.69 30.31
C GLU A 906 21.58 35.57 29.24
N ALA A 907 20.44 34.87 29.08
CA ALA A 907 20.30 33.78 28.10
C ALA A 907 19.00 33.87 27.28
N ASP A 908 19.11 33.75 25.96
CA ASP A 908 17.97 33.62 25.02
C ASP A 908 18.27 32.56 23.93
N ASP A 909 17.23 32.16 23.20
CA ASP A 909 17.09 30.86 22.53
C ASP A 909 18.07 30.59 21.36
N THR A 910 18.60 29.35 21.29
CA THR A 910 18.94 28.71 20.01
C THR A 910 18.84 27.19 20.09
N ILE A 911 17.94 26.61 19.30
CA ILE A 911 17.60 25.17 19.38
C ILE A 911 18.67 24.31 18.69
N GLY A 912 19.54 23.68 19.49
CA GLY A 912 20.49 22.65 19.04
C GLY A 912 19.81 21.37 18.53
N HIS A 913 20.20 20.90 17.35
CA HIS A 913 19.54 19.79 16.65
C HIS A 913 20.17 18.42 16.98
N LEU A 914 19.48 17.57 17.74
CA LEU A 914 19.97 16.25 18.20
C LEU A 914 18.99 15.09 17.84
N PRO A 915 19.39 13.80 17.93
CA PRO A 915 19.04 12.81 16.90
C PRO A 915 17.69 12.10 17.07
N SER A 916 17.12 11.71 15.93
CA SER A 916 15.88 10.94 15.83
C SER A 916 16.07 9.45 16.17
N SER A 917 15.92 9.09 17.45
CA SER A 917 15.69 7.70 17.84
C SER A 917 14.24 7.29 17.51
N PRO A 918 13.99 6.12 16.88
CA PRO A 918 12.65 5.67 16.51
C PRO A 918 11.87 4.98 17.65
N THR A 919 12.46 4.84 18.85
CA THR A 919 11.82 4.23 20.03
C THR A 919 11.58 5.27 21.11
N GLY A 920 10.32 5.48 21.50
CA GLY A 920 9.97 6.32 22.65
C GLY A 920 10.50 5.71 23.96
N ARG A 921 10.85 6.58 24.92
CA ARG A 921 11.26 6.15 26.28
C ARG A 921 10.05 5.62 27.04
N ASP A 922 10.22 4.53 27.77
CA ASP A 922 9.19 4.00 28.68
C ASP A 922 9.43 4.52 30.09
N TYR A 923 8.75 5.61 30.43
CA TYR A 923 8.89 6.29 31.72
C TYR A 923 8.49 5.40 32.92
N ASN A 924 7.70 4.34 32.72
CA ASN A 924 7.40 3.40 33.80
C ASN A 924 8.67 2.63 34.23
N GLN A 925 9.60 2.38 33.30
CA GLN A 925 10.88 1.72 33.57
C GLN A 925 11.87 2.65 34.30
N GLU A 926 11.79 3.96 34.07
CA GLU A 926 12.55 4.97 34.84
C GLU A 926 11.98 5.11 36.27
N LEU A 927 10.65 5.17 36.40
CA LEU A 927 9.97 5.24 37.70
C LEU A 927 10.20 3.99 38.56
N SER A 928 10.24 2.79 37.97
CA SER A 928 10.45 1.53 38.68
C SER A 928 11.84 1.34 39.32
N GLN A 929 12.79 2.25 39.09
CA GLN A 929 14.15 2.11 39.63
C GLN A 929 14.20 2.52 41.12
N PRO A 930 14.81 1.68 41.99
CA PRO A 930 14.99 2.01 43.40
C PRO A 930 15.95 3.19 43.55
N GLY A 931 15.54 4.18 44.33
CA GLY A 931 16.28 5.43 44.51
C GLY A 931 15.61 6.29 45.57
N VAL A 932 16.42 7.14 46.23
CA VAL A 932 16.14 7.90 47.47
C VAL A 932 14.69 8.41 47.57
N PRO A 933 14.01 8.27 48.74
CA PRO A 933 12.67 8.81 48.95
C PRO A 933 12.68 10.34 48.85
N GLY A 934 11.96 10.86 47.86
CA GLY A 934 11.87 12.29 47.56
C GLY A 934 11.04 12.53 46.29
N ILE A 935 10.54 13.75 46.11
CA ILE A 935 9.62 14.12 45.01
C ILE A 935 10.33 13.94 43.66
N ARG A 936 9.86 12.99 42.85
CA ARG A 936 10.44 12.71 41.51
C ARG A 936 9.78 13.60 40.46
N LYS A 937 10.58 14.41 39.75
CA LYS A 937 10.15 15.29 38.64
C LYS A 937 10.63 14.72 37.29
N PRO A 938 9.79 14.01 36.50
CA PRO A 938 10.23 13.38 35.25
C PRO A 938 10.31 14.38 34.08
N SER A 939 11.21 14.13 33.12
CA SER A 939 11.39 15.00 31.95
C SER A 939 10.58 14.50 30.73
N PHE A 940 9.42 15.13 30.51
CA PHE A 940 8.43 14.74 29.49
C PHE A 940 8.64 15.35 28.09
N SER A 941 9.82 15.91 27.81
CA SER A 941 10.08 16.76 26.62
C SER A 941 9.79 16.12 25.25
N THR A 942 9.73 14.78 25.16
CA THR A 942 9.48 14.01 23.94
C THR A 942 8.18 13.19 23.98
N ALA A 943 7.40 13.27 25.06
CA ALA A 943 6.17 12.49 25.23
C ALA A 943 4.96 13.12 24.49
N LYS A 944 3.99 12.29 24.09
CA LYS A 944 2.70 12.73 23.51
C LYS A 944 1.48 12.39 24.37
N ASN A 945 1.60 11.37 25.21
CA ASN A 945 0.55 10.85 26.07
C ASN A 945 1.12 10.72 27.49
N ILE A 946 0.28 10.88 28.52
CA ILE A 946 0.67 10.70 29.92
C ILE A 946 0.01 9.42 30.43
N GLY A 947 0.83 8.40 30.68
CA GLY A 947 0.40 7.08 31.15
C GLY A 947 1.25 6.61 32.32
N ILE A 948 0.75 6.77 33.54
CA ILE A 948 1.44 6.33 34.77
C ILE A 948 0.77 5.05 35.26
N SER A 949 1.55 3.99 35.42
CA SER A 949 1.01 2.69 35.83
C SER A 949 1.88 1.92 36.83
N HIS A 950 1.25 1.07 37.64
CA HIS A 950 1.94 0.11 38.52
C HIS A 950 2.92 0.74 39.53
N GLN A 951 2.54 1.88 40.12
CA GLN A 951 3.34 2.61 41.10
C GLN A 951 2.77 2.45 42.52
N MET A 952 3.65 2.40 43.52
CA MET A 952 3.26 2.46 44.94
C MET A 952 4.16 3.41 45.74
N GLY A 953 3.61 4.08 46.76
CA GLY A 953 4.40 4.87 47.72
C GLY A 953 5.08 6.11 47.14
N LEU A 954 4.57 6.66 46.04
CA LEU A 954 5.24 7.68 45.24
C LEU A 954 4.46 9.01 45.20
N HIS A 955 5.19 10.12 45.34
CA HIS A 955 4.69 11.47 45.09
C HIS A 955 5.25 11.98 43.75
N VAL A 956 4.37 12.23 42.78
CA VAL A 956 4.67 12.65 41.42
C VAL A 956 3.99 13.99 41.12
N ILE A 957 4.77 14.99 40.73
CA ILE A 957 4.27 16.30 40.28
C ILE A 957 4.74 16.51 38.83
N LEU A 958 3.81 16.77 37.91
CA LEU A 958 4.14 16.99 36.50
C LEU A 958 4.70 18.42 36.27
N PRO A 959 5.89 18.59 35.65
CA PRO A 959 6.38 19.91 35.29
C PRO A 959 5.60 20.51 34.11
N SER A 960 5.65 21.84 33.95
CA SER A 960 5.04 22.57 32.82
C SER A 960 5.48 22.05 31.44
N SER A 961 6.69 21.50 31.32
CA SER A 961 7.18 20.86 30.09
C SER A 961 6.36 19.64 29.64
N ALA A 962 5.55 19.04 30.52
CA ALA A 962 4.60 17.98 30.19
C ALA A 962 3.36 18.47 29.42
N ALA A 963 3.15 19.78 29.26
CA ALA A 963 2.05 20.37 28.50
C ALA A 963 1.98 19.93 27.02
N ARG A 964 3.09 19.38 26.47
CA ARG A 964 3.14 18.79 25.12
C ARG A 964 2.59 17.36 25.03
N ALA A 965 2.34 16.71 26.18
CA ALA A 965 1.97 15.31 26.31
C ALA A 965 0.50 15.06 26.71
N THR A 966 -0.36 16.08 26.65
CA THR A 966 -1.76 16.00 27.11
C THR A 966 -2.73 15.35 26.10
N ALA A 967 -2.26 14.69 25.04
CA ALA A 967 -3.15 14.13 24.00
C ALA A 967 -4.03 12.97 24.50
N SER A 968 -3.61 12.27 25.56
CA SER A 968 -4.43 11.35 26.35
C SER A 968 -3.82 11.15 27.74
N GLY A 969 -4.65 11.16 28.79
CA GLY A 969 -4.25 10.80 30.15
C GLY A 969 -4.77 9.43 30.58
N SER A 970 -3.94 8.62 31.24
CA SER A 970 -4.37 7.39 31.91
C SER A 970 -3.56 7.11 33.18
N LEU A 971 -4.23 6.91 34.31
CA LEU A 971 -3.63 6.49 35.58
C LEU A 971 -4.18 5.12 35.97
N THR A 972 -3.33 4.10 36.05
CA THR A 972 -3.78 2.70 36.25
C THR A 972 -2.96 1.90 37.26
N ASN A 973 -3.62 1.20 38.20
CA ASN A 973 -2.95 0.37 39.21
C ASN A 973 -1.97 1.20 40.08
N LEU A 974 -2.51 2.16 40.85
CA LEU A 974 -1.76 3.02 41.77
C LEU A 974 -2.17 2.75 43.22
N HIS A 975 -1.21 2.75 44.15
CA HIS A 975 -1.51 2.51 45.57
C HIS A 975 -0.63 3.35 46.52
N SER A 976 -1.24 4.04 47.49
CA SER A 976 -0.51 4.93 48.41
C SER A 976 0.35 5.96 47.66
N CYS A 977 -0.24 6.58 46.64
CA CYS A 977 0.43 7.56 45.77
C CYS A 977 -0.22 8.94 45.86
N ILE A 978 0.58 9.98 45.57
CA ILE A 978 0.13 11.34 45.38
C ILE A 978 0.51 11.76 43.95
N VAL A 979 -0.46 12.17 43.14
CA VAL A 979 -0.24 12.54 41.72
C VAL A 979 -0.87 13.90 41.43
N ASP A 980 -0.04 14.89 41.08
CA ASP A 980 -0.50 16.20 40.63
C ASP A 980 -0.21 16.41 39.13
N MET A 981 -1.29 16.63 38.38
CA MET A 981 -1.30 16.94 36.95
C MET A 981 -1.86 18.33 36.62
N SER A 982 -2.10 19.18 37.63
CA SER A 982 -2.67 20.53 37.47
C SER A 982 -1.78 21.44 36.61
N VAL A 983 -0.52 21.64 37.01
CA VAL A 983 0.47 22.56 36.40
C VAL A 983 0.51 22.51 34.86
N PRO A 984 0.71 21.37 34.17
CA PRO A 984 0.75 21.34 32.71
C PRO A 984 -0.60 21.64 32.03
N THR A 985 -1.72 21.64 32.74
CA THR A 985 -3.05 21.99 32.20
C THR A 985 -3.43 23.46 32.38
N VAL A 986 -2.66 24.25 33.14
CA VAL A 986 -2.87 25.70 33.31
C VAL A 986 -2.28 26.49 32.12
N GLN A 987 -1.07 26.13 31.68
CA GLN A 987 -0.40 26.76 30.53
C GLN A 987 -0.53 25.94 29.23
N GLY A 988 -0.94 24.68 29.32
CA GLY A 988 -1.05 23.75 28.19
C GLY A 988 -2.46 23.61 27.63
N ARG A 989 -2.64 22.64 26.72
CA ARG A 989 -3.98 22.24 26.28
C ARG A 989 -4.57 21.24 27.30
N PRO A 990 -5.84 21.41 27.75
CA PRO A 990 -6.48 20.46 28.65
C PRO A 990 -6.63 19.08 27.99
N PHE A 991 -6.69 18.03 28.80
CA PHE A 991 -6.82 16.67 28.29
C PHE A 991 -8.12 16.47 27.50
N PRO A 992 -8.12 15.84 26.31
CA PRO A 992 -9.35 15.50 25.58
C PRO A 992 -10.22 14.44 26.28
N GLY A 993 -9.65 13.72 27.25
CA GLY A 993 -10.29 12.71 28.07
C GLY A 993 -9.26 12.03 28.98
N LEU A 994 -9.73 11.48 30.09
CA LEU A 994 -8.89 10.88 31.14
C LEU A 994 -9.52 9.59 31.66
N SER A 995 -8.69 8.57 31.91
CA SER A 995 -9.11 7.33 32.55
C SER A 995 -8.33 7.09 33.85
N LEU A 996 -9.05 6.88 34.94
CA LEU A 996 -8.56 6.49 36.26
C LEU A 996 -9.04 5.06 36.53
N LYS A 997 -8.12 4.11 36.79
CA LYS A 997 -8.50 2.71 37.04
C LYS A 997 -7.66 1.98 38.08
N SER A 998 -8.29 1.23 39.00
CA SER A 998 -7.61 0.40 40.00
C SER A 998 -6.68 1.23 40.89
N ILE A 999 -7.25 2.11 41.71
CA ILE A 999 -6.52 3.11 42.50
C ILE A 999 -6.95 3.01 43.97
N ARG A 1000 -5.99 2.92 44.90
CA ARG A 1000 -6.28 2.66 46.33
C ARG A 1000 -5.43 3.51 47.29
N ASN A 1001 -6.02 4.02 48.37
CA ASN A 1001 -5.31 4.83 49.37
C ASN A 1001 -4.51 6.02 48.78
N SER A 1002 -5.06 6.70 47.76
CA SER A 1002 -4.27 7.66 46.95
C SER A 1002 -4.95 9.03 46.80
N LEU A 1003 -4.13 10.07 46.61
CA LEU A 1003 -4.57 11.44 46.31
C LEU A 1003 -4.22 11.78 44.85
N ILE A 1004 -5.21 12.21 44.05
CA ILE A 1004 -5.00 12.53 42.63
C ILE A 1004 -5.64 13.87 42.28
N VAL A 1005 -4.81 14.80 41.80
CA VAL A 1005 -5.24 16.08 41.20
C VAL A 1005 -5.13 15.96 39.68
N THR A 1006 -6.26 15.89 38.97
CA THR A 1006 -6.26 15.52 37.55
C THR A 1006 -5.86 16.64 36.59
N GLY A 1007 -5.92 17.89 37.03
CA GLY A 1007 -5.92 19.04 36.13
C GLY A 1007 -7.17 19.08 35.24
N ARG A 1008 -7.15 19.99 34.26
CA ARG A 1008 -8.31 20.31 33.41
C ARG A 1008 -8.53 19.30 32.28
N VAL A 1009 -9.77 18.81 32.14
CA VAL A 1009 -10.20 17.85 31.12
C VAL A 1009 -11.36 18.43 30.30
N SER A 1010 -11.18 18.56 28.98
CA SER A 1010 -12.18 19.14 28.06
C SER A 1010 -13.25 18.15 27.58
N GLY A 1011 -13.08 16.87 27.88
CA GLY A 1011 -14.00 15.78 27.56
C GLY A 1011 -14.40 14.95 28.79
N PRO A 1012 -14.69 13.65 28.62
CA PRO A 1012 -15.12 12.79 29.72
C PRO A 1012 -13.96 12.30 30.58
N VAL A 1013 -14.20 12.19 31.88
CA VAL A 1013 -13.37 11.45 32.84
C VAL A 1013 -14.08 10.15 33.21
N HIS A 1014 -13.39 9.03 33.02
CA HIS A 1014 -13.88 7.70 33.39
C HIS A 1014 -13.10 7.16 34.59
N ILE A 1015 -13.81 6.81 35.65
CA ILE A 1015 -13.27 6.37 36.95
C ILE A 1015 -13.79 4.95 37.22
N THR A 1016 -12.93 4.00 37.62
CA THR A 1016 -13.31 2.59 37.83
C THR A 1016 -12.41 1.88 38.84
N ASP A 1017 -12.93 1.06 39.76
CA ASP A 1017 -12.13 0.35 40.79
C ASP A 1017 -11.26 1.34 41.57
N VAL A 1018 -11.89 2.36 42.17
CA VAL A 1018 -11.22 3.31 43.07
C VAL A 1018 -11.73 3.11 44.48
N THR A 1019 -10.83 2.90 45.44
CA THR A 1019 -11.21 2.72 46.86
C THR A 1019 -10.38 3.58 47.80
N ASP A 1020 -10.99 4.05 48.90
CA ASP A 1020 -10.32 4.76 49.99
C ASP A 1020 -9.39 5.88 49.47
N SER A 1021 -9.89 6.78 48.62
CA SER A 1021 -9.04 7.71 47.85
C SER A 1021 -9.69 9.09 47.69
N ILE A 1022 -8.87 10.11 47.44
CA ILE A 1022 -9.31 11.49 47.27
C ILE A 1022 -8.96 11.96 45.85
N LEU A 1023 -9.95 12.48 45.13
CA LEU A 1023 -9.86 12.89 43.74
C LEU A 1023 -10.24 14.36 43.59
N VAL A 1024 -9.40 15.15 42.92
CA VAL A 1024 -9.69 16.54 42.53
C VAL A 1024 -9.82 16.58 41.00
N VAL A 1025 -11.03 16.84 40.51
CA VAL A 1025 -11.44 16.62 39.11
C VAL A 1025 -12.08 17.87 38.52
N VAL A 1026 -11.65 18.23 37.31
CA VAL A 1026 -12.20 19.36 36.53
C VAL A 1026 -12.51 18.86 35.12
N ALA A 1027 -13.79 18.69 34.79
CA ALA A 1027 -14.21 17.94 33.61
C ALA A 1027 -15.52 18.45 32.99
N ARG A 1028 -15.76 18.13 31.71
CA ARG A 1028 -17.07 18.40 31.08
C ARG A 1028 -18.13 17.33 31.41
N GLN A 1029 -17.68 16.11 31.71
CA GLN A 1029 -18.52 14.96 32.07
C GLN A 1029 -17.71 13.99 32.96
N VAL A 1030 -18.30 13.47 34.04
CA VAL A 1030 -17.66 12.46 34.91
C VAL A 1030 -18.53 11.21 34.99
N ARG A 1031 -17.91 10.03 34.89
CA ARG A 1031 -18.56 8.73 35.11
C ARG A 1031 -17.74 7.86 36.04
N ILE A 1032 -18.37 7.38 37.11
CA ILE A 1032 -17.73 6.57 38.15
C ILE A 1032 -18.42 5.21 38.19
N HIS A 1033 -17.61 4.14 38.15
CA HIS A 1033 -18.09 2.76 38.19
C HIS A 1033 -17.35 1.99 39.29
N ASP A 1034 -18.00 1.04 39.98
CA ASP A 1034 -17.34 0.04 40.82
C ASP A 1034 -16.31 0.65 41.81
N SER A 1035 -16.71 1.67 42.57
CA SER A 1035 -15.82 2.50 43.41
C SER A 1035 -16.41 2.74 44.81
N SER A 1036 -15.59 2.80 45.85
CA SER A 1036 -16.08 2.85 47.24
C SER A 1036 -15.24 3.66 48.23
N ASN A 1037 -15.91 4.39 49.12
CA ASN A 1037 -15.27 5.30 50.09
C ASN A 1037 -14.29 6.28 49.41
N VAL A 1038 -14.83 7.11 48.49
CA VAL A 1038 -14.02 8.04 47.65
C VAL A 1038 -14.56 9.46 47.77
N ASP A 1039 -13.64 10.40 48.01
CA ASP A 1039 -13.97 11.82 48.16
C ASP A 1039 -13.61 12.56 46.87
N VAL A 1040 -14.58 13.27 46.30
CA VAL A 1040 -14.48 13.85 44.95
C VAL A 1040 -14.73 15.35 45.03
N TYR A 1041 -13.65 16.12 44.96
CA TYR A 1041 -13.66 17.58 44.82
C TYR A 1041 -13.83 17.90 43.33
N LEU A 1042 -14.95 18.51 42.94
CA LEU A 1042 -15.43 18.47 41.57
C LEU A 1042 -15.80 19.85 41.01
N HIS A 1043 -15.34 20.11 39.78
CA HIS A 1043 -15.99 21.01 38.84
C HIS A 1043 -16.50 20.21 37.63
N CYS A 1044 -17.81 20.24 37.38
CA CYS A 1044 -18.43 19.53 36.26
C CYS A 1044 -19.53 20.35 35.58
N SER A 1045 -19.45 20.48 34.26
CA SER A 1045 -20.45 21.18 33.42
C SER A 1045 -21.66 20.29 33.02
N SER A 1046 -21.81 19.12 33.65
CA SER A 1046 -22.97 18.24 33.53
C SER A 1046 -23.15 17.46 34.83
N HIS A 1047 -24.32 16.87 35.04
CA HIS A 1047 -24.53 15.88 36.11
C HIS A 1047 -23.42 14.80 36.08
N PRO A 1048 -22.76 14.51 37.21
CA PRO A 1048 -21.89 13.35 37.36
C PRO A 1048 -22.72 12.07 37.44
N ILE A 1049 -22.27 10.99 36.79
CA ILE A 1049 -23.00 9.70 36.79
C ILE A 1049 -22.23 8.69 37.62
N ILE A 1050 -22.91 7.98 38.53
CA ILE A 1050 -22.36 6.84 39.28
C ILE A 1050 -23.11 5.54 38.97
N GLU A 1051 -22.39 4.42 38.98
CA GLU A 1051 -22.92 3.07 38.79
C GLU A 1051 -22.14 2.07 39.68
N ASP A 1052 -22.83 1.21 40.43
CA ASP A 1052 -22.20 0.24 41.34
C ASP A 1052 -21.16 0.85 42.31
N CYS A 1053 -21.39 2.09 42.77
CA CYS A 1053 -20.55 2.78 43.74
C CYS A 1053 -21.17 2.79 45.14
N SER A 1054 -20.39 3.02 46.20
CA SER A 1054 -20.88 3.06 47.59
C SER A 1054 -20.04 3.94 48.51
N GLY A 1055 -20.66 4.84 49.28
CA GLY A 1055 -19.95 5.78 50.15
C GLY A 1055 -19.16 6.83 49.38
N MET A 1056 -19.70 7.31 48.25
CA MET A 1056 -19.13 8.42 47.49
C MET A 1056 -19.42 9.75 48.20
N ARG A 1057 -18.43 10.64 48.33
CA ARG A 1057 -18.59 11.92 49.04
C ARG A 1057 -18.14 13.07 48.14
N PHE A 1058 -19.06 13.97 47.78
CA PHE A 1058 -18.80 15.05 46.81
C PHE A 1058 -18.60 16.41 47.49
N ALA A 1059 -17.69 17.22 46.95
CA ALA A 1059 -17.39 18.59 47.38
C ALA A 1059 -17.17 19.50 46.15
N PRO A 1060 -17.34 20.83 46.29
CA PRO A 1060 -16.92 21.78 45.26
C PRO A 1060 -15.40 21.80 45.10
N LEU A 1061 -14.91 22.26 43.95
CA LEU A 1061 -13.48 22.42 43.69
C LEU A 1061 -12.83 23.48 44.62
N PRO A 1062 -11.66 23.22 45.25
CA PRO A 1062 -10.92 24.22 46.03
C PRO A 1062 -10.51 25.44 45.19
N GLN A 1063 -10.52 26.63 45.79
CA GLN A 1063 -10.32 27.90 45.07
C GLN A 1063 -8.93 27.97 44.40
N CYS A 1064 -7.91 27.36 45.00
CA CYS A 1064 -6.55 27.31 44.45
C CYS A 1064 -6.41 26.56 43.10
N TYR A 1065 -7.43 25.79 42.69
CA TYR A 1065 -7.48 25.12 41.39
C TYR A 1065 -8.51 25.71 40.43
N MET A 1066 -9.26 26.74 40.85
CA MET A 1066 -10.19 27.45 39.97
C MET A 1066 -9.45 28.46 39.08
N THR A 1067 -9.98 28.70 37.88
CA THR A 1067 -9.58 29.83 37.01
C THR A 1067 -10.78 30.67 36.62
N GLU A 1068 -10.55 31.90 36.17
CA GLU A 1068 -11.60 32.89 35.82
C GLU A 1068 -12.71 32.28 34.94
N VAL A 1069 -12.34 31.54 33.89
CA VAL A 1069 -13.27 30.86 32.95
C VAL A 1069 -14.16 29.80 33.63
N GLU A 1070 -13.68 29.18 34.71
CA GLU A 1070 -14.43 28.18 35.48
C GLU A 1070 -15.28 28.80 36.58
N SER A 1071 -14.94 30.00 37.05
CA SER A 1071 -15.82 30.81 37.92
C SER A 1071 -17.06 31.36 37.20
N THR A 1072 -17.00 31.49 35.86
CA THR A 1072 -18.13 31.91 35.01
C THR A 1072 -18.94 30.75 34.44
N THR A 1073 -18.72 29.51 34.90
CA THR A 1073 -19.38 28.31 34.36
C THR A 1073 -20.11 27.55 35.47
N ASP A 1074 -21.41 27.31 35.30
CA ASP A 1074 -22.24 26.55 36.24
C ASP A 1074 -21.60 25.19 36.61
N ASN A 1075 -21.44 24.95 37.91
CA ASN A 1075 -20.83 23.73 38.44
C ASN A 1075 -21.89 22.82 39.07
N GLN A 1076 -22.21 21.70 38.41
CA GLN A 1076 -23.24 20.75 38.80
C GLN A 1076 -22.69 19.60 39.66
N TRP A 1077 -21.79 19.91 40.60
CA TRP A 1077 -21.11 18.92 41.47
C TRP A 1077 -22.05 18.23 42.47
N ASP A 1078 -23.19 18.84 42.76
CA ASP A 1078 -24.20 18.42 43.75
C ASP A 1078 -25.34 17.58 43.14
N GLN A 1079 -25.43 17.49 41.82
CA GLN A 1079 -26.52 16.84 41.08
C GLN A 1079 -26.05 15.51 40.47
N VAL A 1080 -25.85 14.50 41.34
CA VAL A 1080 -25.26 13.20 40.97
C VAL A 1080 -26.33 12.16 40.62
N ASP A 1081 -26.31 11.70 39.37
CA ASP A 1081 -27.21 10.67 38.84
C ASP A 1081 -26.69 9.25 39.16
N ASP A 1082 -27.36 8.55 40.09
CA ASP A 1082 -27.12 7.12 40.37
C ASP A 1082 -27.92 6.24 39.42
N PHE A 1083 -27.24 5.64 38.43
CA PHE A 1083 -27.89 4.90 37.35
C PHE A 1083 -28.51 3.56 37.80
N LYS A 1084 -28.19 3.08 39.01
CA LYS A 1084 -28.68 1.79 39.54
C LYS A 1084 -29.77 1.97 40.62
N TRP A 1085 -29.96 3.17 41.13
CA TRP A 1085 -30.96 3.49 42.14
C TRP A 1085 -32.33 3.86 41.55
N LEU A 1086 -33.12 2.83 41.23
CA LEU A 1086 -34.45 2.96 40.61
C LEU A 1086 -35.58 3.40 41.57
N LYS A 1087 -35.27 4.17 42.63
CA LYS A 1087 -36.25 4.63 43.65
C LYS A 1087 -36.33 6.15 43.67
N ALA A 1088 -37.51 6.69 43.96
CA ALA A 1088 -37.79 8.14 43.93
C ALA A 1088 -37.25 8.97 45.11
N GLY A 1089 -36.45 8.37 46.02
CA GLY A 1089 -35.77 9.08 47.11
C GLY A 1089 -34.27 9.21 46.83
N HIS A 1090 -33.55 10.02 47.61
CA HIS A 1090 -32.09 10.16 47.51
C HIS A 1090 -31.38 8.79 47.55
N SER A 1091 -30.33 8.61 46.75
CA SER A 1091 -29.52 7.39 46.81
C SER A 1091 -28.69 7.34 48.11
N PRO A 1092 -28.57 6.21 48.80
CA PRO A 1092 -27.65 6.04 49.93
C PRO A 1092 -26.19 5.86 49.49
N ASN A 1093 -25.94 5.73 48.18
CA ASN A 1093 -24.61 5.43 47.65
C ASN A 1093 -23.69 6.66 47.59
N TRP A 1094 -24.25 7.87 47.67
CA TRP A 1094 -23.51 9.13 47.66
C TRP A 1094 -24.08 10.16 48.64
N THR A 1095 -23.23 11.07 49.12
CA THR A 1095 -23.60 12.27 49.91
C THR A 1095 -22.72 13.46 49.54
N THR A 1096 -23.10 14.66 49.96
CA THR A 1096 -22.23 15.85 49.96
C THR A 1096 -21.38 15.92 51.23
N LEU A 1097 -20.21 16.54 51.13
CA LEU A 1097 -19.36 16.90 52.28
C LEU A 1097 -19.80 18.26 52.84
N SER A 1098 -19.84 18.36 54.17
CA SER A 1098 -20.01 19.64 54.86
C SER A 1098 -18.69 20.43 54.87
N GLU A 1099 -18.76 21.76 54.97
CA GLU A 1099 -17.58 22.64 54.99
C GLU A 1099 -16.60 22.29 56.12
N ALA A 1100 -17.10 21.82 57.27
CA ALA A 1100 -16.28 21.36 58.40
C ALA A 1100 -15.64 19.97 58.21
N GLN A 1101 -15.98 19.26 57.12
CA GLN A 1101 -15.40 17.97 56.72
C GLN A 1101 -14.55 18.07 55.44
N ALA A 1102 -14.63 19.20 54.73
CA ALA A 1102 -13.78 19.50 53.58
C ALA A 1102 -12.35 19.86 54.03
N LEU A 1103 -11.37 19.57 53.17
CA LEU A 1103 -9.98 19.93 53.40
C LEU A 1103 -9.77 21.43 53.11
N GLY A 1104 -9.38 22.20 54.12
CA GLY A 1104 -9.15 23.64 53.99
C GLY A 1104 -7.95 24.00 53.09
N ASP A 1105 -7.96 25.22 52.53
CA ASP A 1105 -7.04 25.68 51.48
C ASP A 1105 -5.54 25.60 51.83
N GLU A 1106 -5.18 25.60 53.12
CA GLU A 1106 -3.80 25.38 53.56
C GLU A 1106 -3.26 23.99 53.17
N VAL A 1107 -4.12 22.97 53.13
CA VAL A 1107 -3.74 21.60 52.73
C VAL A 1107 -3.35 21.60 51.25
N TRP A 1108 -4.21 22.14 50.40
CA TRP A 1108 -4.00 22.20 48.95
C TRP A 1108 -2.81 23.08 48.54
N THR A 1109 -2.53 24.15 49.30
CA THR A 1109 -1.44 25.10 48.99
C THR A 1109 -0.09 24.77 49.62
N LYS A 1110 -0.06 24.16 50.82
CA LYS A 1110 1.19 23.90 51.57
C LYS A 1110 1.55 22.42 51.71
N VAL A 1111 0.57 21.52 51.75
CA VAL A 1111 0.79 20.09 52.01
C VAL A 1111 0.90 19.30 50.70
N VAL A 1112 -0.03 19.50 49.76
CA VAL A 1112 -0.07 18.74 48.49
C VAL A 1112 1.15 19.00 47.58
N PRO A 1113 1.70 20.22 47.43
CA PRO A 1113 2.93 20.44 46.66
C PRO A 1113 4.20 19.84 47.30
N GLY A 1114 4.09 19.37 48.56
CA GLY A 1114 5.15 18.71 49.30
C GLY A 1114 6.05 19.65 50.11
N MET A 1115 6.05 19.49 51.44
CA MET A 1115 7.01 20.15 52.32
C MET A 1115 8.39 19.46 52.26
N PRO A 1116 9.52 20.20 52.32
CA PRO A 1116 10.85 19.60 52.33
C PRO A 1116 11.03 18.60 53.48
N GLY A 1117 11.32 17.34 53.14
CA GLY A 1117 11.56 16.26 54.10
C GLY A 1117 10.33 15.44 54.55
N ALA A 1118 9.11 15.85 54.20
CA ALA A 1118 7.90 15.09 54.53
C ALA A 1118 7.81 13.78 53.73
N SER A 1119 7.35 12.69 54.36
CA SER A 1119 7.15 11.42 53.66
C SER A 1119 5.80 11.36 52.94
N VAL A 1120 5.67 10.48 51.92
CA VAL A 1120 4.39 10.29 51.21
C VAL A 1120 3.31 9.78 52.18
N GLU A 1121 3.69 8.94 53.14
CA GLU A 1121 2.79 8.39 54.17
C GLU A 1121 2.35 9.46 55.17
N GLU A 1122 3.27 10.31 55.62
CA GLU A 1122 2.96 11.45 56.48
C GLU A 1122 2.02 12.45 55.79
N THR A 1123 2.22 12.64 54.48
CA THR A 1123 1.38 13.51 53.66
C THR A 1123 -0.02 12.92 53.49
N LEU A 1124 -0.15 11.63 53.14
CA LEU A 1124 -1.46 10.95 53.06
C LEU A 1124 -2.20 10.94 54.41
N ASN A 1125 -1.49 10.67 55.52
CA ASN A 1125 -2.06 10.74 56.87
C ASN A 1125 -2.61 12.14 57.20
N LYS A 1126 -1.89 13.22 56.86
CA LYS A 1126 -2.34 14.61 57.07
C LYS A 1126 -3.56 15.00 56.22
N VAL A 1127 -3.79 14.31 55.11
CA VAL A 1127 -4.93 14.52 54.21
C VAL A 1127 -6.11 13.56 54.55
N GLY A 1128 -5.97 12.74 55.60
CA GLY A 1128 -7.04 11.86 56.10
C GLY A 1128 -7.09 10.46 55.48
N LEU A 1129 -6.03 10.02 54.80
CA LEU A 1129 -5.89 8.68 54.20
C LEU A 1129 -4.88 7.81 55.00
N PRO A 1130 -5.30 7.22 56.14
CA PRO A 1130 -4.44 6.37 56.95
C PRO A 1130 -4.20 5.01 56.27
N ARG A 1131 -2.94 4.56 56.30
CA ARG A 1131 -2.54 3.24 55.81
C ARG A 1131 -3.23 2.12 56.60
N ARG A 1132 -4.07 1.34 55.93
CA ARG A 1132 -4.58 0.01 56.36
C ARG A 1132 -3.69 -1.11 55.82
#